data_AF-A0A356IE31-F1
#
_entry.id   AF-A0A356IE31-F1
#
_cell.length_a   1.000
_cell.length_b   1.000
_cell.length_c   1.000
_cell.angle_alpha   90.00
_cell.angle_beta   90.00
_cell.angle_gamma   90.00
#
_symmetry.space_group_name_H-M   'P 1'
#
loop_
_entity.id
_entity.type
_entity.pdbx_description
1 polymer ?
#
loop_
_entity_poly.entity_id
_entity_poly.type
_entity_poly.pdbx_seq_one_letter_code
_entity_poly.pdbx_strand_id
1 'polypeptide(L)'
;MVVNKSDDMWLLPTIREDHEWKASFDTTALLKRLIKAGVSAKDIQNLLESLKSEQFGEDEWYEGAVALLKKTVNLLKKEVTELKSKSKGVSEENEFDVRAAEDEIITQYLQDKKLNQGALLSEDEYHERIVLESGLEAAMGAEAIRSLLKSLDLKAERDTLRAELSETKSETKFKKLTKRLKVVEGFINSGNKPEWMVMEVLPVLPPDLRPLVPLDGGRFATSDLNDLYRRVINRNNRLRRLLDLNAPVIIVRNEKRMLQESVDSLLDNGRRGKPVTGSNKRQLKSLADMIKGKQGRFRQNLLGKRVDYSGRSVIVVGPTLKLHQCGLPKKMALELFKPFIFSRLELRGLSTTIKQSKKMVDNEELEVWDILEEVIREHPVLLNRAPTLHRLGIQAFEPVLVEGKAIQLHPLVCTAYNADFDGDQMAVHIPLSIESQLEARSLMMSSNNVLHPANGEPIIGPSQDIVLGLYYMTRERLNDRGEGSVFADVAETRRAYDTGQVSLHAKVKVRIAEQRLGDNGSLTEMVTLRDTTVGRALLMEILPDGLPFDLVNKTLRKRAISMVIDECYRRIGLKETVVFCDQLMYVGFSMAAKSGVSIGVDDMIVPDTKPERLATAEQEVKSIQEQYSSGLLTDGERYN
;
A
#
# COMPACT_ATOMS: atom_id res chain seq x y z
N MET A 1 -27.02 24.55 -19.08
CA MET A 1 -27.63 23.25 -19.47
C MET A 1 -29.13 23.46 -19.50
N VAL A 2 -29.80 22.99 -20.55
CA VAL A 2 -31.27 23.02 -20.64
C VAL A 2 -31.85 22.06 -19.60
N VAL A 3 -32.67 22.58 -18.68
CA VAL A 3 -33.20 21.83 -17.53
C VAL A 3 -34.62 21.31 -17.80
N ASN A 4 -35.46 22.11 -18.45
CA ASN A 4 -36.81 21.70 -18.82
C ASN A 4 -37.26 22.36 -20.14
N LYS A 5 -38.11 21.67 -20.88
CA LYS A 5 -38.85 22.20 -22.03
C LYS A 5 -40.30 21.78 -21.80
N SER A 6 -41.09 22.64 -21.17
CA SER A 6 -42.52 22.37 -20.96
C SER A 6 -43.28 22.75 -22.23
N ASP A 7 -43.93 21.78 -22.86
CA ASP A 7 -44.85 21.98 -23.99
C ASP A 7 -46.27 22.40 -23.54
N ASP A 8 -46.45 22.87 -22.30
CA ASP A 8 -47.77 23.20 -21.76
C ASP A 8 -48.11 24.68 -21.83
N MET A 9 -49.13 24.93 -22.64
CA MET A 9 -49.89 26.16 -22.81
C MET A 9 -50.67 26.48 -21.51
N TRP A 10 -50.66 27.76 -21.10
CA TRP A 10 -51.42 28.43 -20.01
C TRP A 10 -50.77 28.58 -18.62
N LEU A 11 -50.32 29.80 -18.29
CA LEU A 11 -50.83 30.63 -17.17
C LEU A 11 -50.23 32.06 -17.21
N LEU A 12 -51.05 33.03 -16.79
CA LEU A 12 -50.95 34.49 -16.93
C LEU A 12 -49.68 35.16 -16.34
N PRO A 13 -49.30 36.35 -16.84
CA PRO A 13 -48.20 37.14 -16.27
C PRO A 13 -48.65 37.85 -14.98
N THR A 14 -48.03 37.51 -13.86
CA THR A 14 -47.98 38.40 -12.70
C THR A 14 -47.06 39.57 -13.02
N ILE A 15 -47.68 40.73 -13.20
CA ILE A 15 -47.04 42.05 -13.22
C ILE A 15 -46.28 42.22 -11.91
N ARG A 16 -44.97 42.42 -11.99
CA ARG A 16 -44.20 43.12 -10.96
C ARG A 16 -43.61 44.37 -11.59
N GLU A 17 -44.08 45.49 -11.07
CA GLU A 17 -43.59 46.83 -11.30
C GLU A 17 -42.12 46.91 -10.88
N ASP A 18 -41.27 47.44 -11.75
CA ASP A 18 -40.13 48.26 -11.35
C ASP A 18 -39.82 49.22 -12.52
N HIS A 19 -40.02 50.50 -12.24
CA HIS A 19 -39.78 51.62 -13.13
C HIS A 19 -38.26 51.91 -13.22
N GLU A 20 -37.67 51.69 -14.39
CA GLU A 20 -36.54 52.51 -14.86
C GLU A 20 -36.74 52.83 -16.36
N TRP A 21 -37.05 54.09 -16.64
CA TRP A 21 -37.08 54.64 -18.00
C TRP A 21 -35.65 54.75 -18.54
N LYS A 22 -35.15 53.67 -19.16
CA LYS A 22 -34.20 53.76 -20.26
C LYS A 22 -34.94 53.35 -21.52
N ALA A 23 -35.49 54.34 -22.22
CA ALA A 23 -35.97 54.15 -23.58
C ALA A 23 -34.76 53.88 -24.48
N SER A 24 -34.29 52.63 -24.53
CA SER A 24 -33.51 52.18 -25.67
C SER A 24 -34.46 52.26 -26.85
N PHE A 25 -34.22 53.21 -27.75
CA PHE A 25 -34.89 53.26 -29.04
C PHE A 25 -34.52 51.96 -29.76
N ASP A 26 -35.37 50.94 -29.66
CA ASP A 26 -35.14 49.62 -30.23
C ASP A 26 -35.29 49.74 -31.75
N THR A 27 -34.18 50.04 -32.40
CA THR A 27 -34.05 50.22 -33.85
C THR A 27 -34.53 48.98 -34.59
N THR A 28 -34.43 47.80 -33.97
CA THR A 28 -34.94 46.51 -34.44
C THR A 28 -36.47 46.44 -34.41
N ALA A 29 -37.10 46.97 -33.36
CA ALA A 29 -38.56 47.07 -33.26
C ALA A 29 -39.14 48.12 -34.25
N LEU A 30 -38.41 49.20 -34.48
CA LEU A 30 -38.78 50.25 -35.44
C LEU A 30 -38.66 49.77 -36.90
N LEU A 31 -37.60 49.03 -37.22
CA LEU A 31 -37.43 48.33 -38.50
C LEU A 31 -38.53 47.28 -38.73
N LYS A 32 -38.88 46.50 -37.69
CA LYS A 32 -40.00 45.56 -37.75
C LYS A 32 -41.34 46.26 -37.97
N ARG A 33 -41.58 47.45 -37.39
CA ARG A 33 -42.79 48.25 -37.65
C ARG A 33 -42.84 48.82 -39.07
N LEU A 34 -41.73 49.27 -39.63
CA LEU A 34 -41.66 49.80 -40.99
C LEU A 34 -41.83 48.70 -42.06
N ILE A 35 -41.27 47.51 -41.82
CA ILE A 35 -41.44 46.33 -42.67
C ILE A 35 -42.90 45.82 -42.60
N LYS A 36 -43.51 45.84 -41.41
CA LYS A 36 -44.93 45.46 -41.22
C LYS A 36 -45.90 46.49 -41.82
N ALA A 37 -45.47 47.73 -42.04
CA ALA A 37 -46.25 48.81 -42.65
C ALA A 37 -46.13 48.90 -44.18
N GLY A 38 -45.35 48.02 -44.84
CA GLY A 38 -45.29 47.92 -46.31
C GLY A 38 -44.46 49.00 -46.99
N VAL A 39 -43.49 49.61 -46.30
CA VAL A 39 -42.63 50.67 -46.85
C VAL A 39 -41.57 50.05 -47.78
N SER A 40 -41.44 50.58 -49.00
CA SER A 40 -40.53 50.03 -50.01
C SER A 40 -39.06 50.30 -49.68
N ALA A 41 -38.15 49.47 -50.20
CA ALA A 41 -36.71 49.66 -50.03
C ALA A 41 -36.22 51.01 -50.58
N LYS A 42 -36.93 51.58 -51.57
CA LYS A 42 -36.67 52.89 -52.16
C LYS A 42 -37.03 54.04 -51.21
N ASP A 43 -38.09 53.89 -50.42
CA ASP A 43 -38.55 54.88 -49.45
C ASP A 43 -37.65 54.93 -48.21
N ILE A 44 -37.12 53.78 -47.79
CA ILE A 44 -36.10 53.69 -46.71
C ILE A 44 -34.78 54.31 -47.16
N GLN A 45 -34.44 54.17 -48.45
CA GLN A 45 -33.23 54.76 -49.04
C GLN A 45 -33.35 56.28 -49.17
N ASN A 46 -34.53 56.80 -49.52
CA ASN A 46 -34.84 58.24 -49.49
C ASN A 46 -34.83 58.81 -48.06
N LEU A 47 -35.32 58.05 -47.07
CA LEU A 47 -35.27 58.45 -45.65
C LEU A 47 -33.82 58.54 -45.15
N LEU A 48 -32.97 57.56 -45.53
CA LEU A 48 -31.54 57.55 -45.22
C LEU A 48 -30.74 58.67 -45.91
N GLU A 49 -31.15 59.09 -47.12
CA GLU A 49 -30.55 60.25 -47.80
C GLU A 49 -31.00 61.56 -47.18
N SER A 50 -32.26 61.68 -46.74
CA SER A 50 -32.75 62.85 -46.00
C SER A 50 -32.06 63.05 -44.63
N LEU A 51 -31.74 61.94 -43.94
CA LEU A 51 -31.01 61.94 -42.67
C LEU A 51 -29.50 62.24 -42.80
N LYS A 52 -28.96 62.22 -44.02
CA LYS A 52 -27.58 62.68 -44.30
C LYS A 52 -27.50 64.19 -44.55
N SER A 53 -28.61 64.84 -44.93
CA SER A 53 -28.64 66.27 -45.26
C SER A 53 -28.85 67.20 -44.05
N GLU A 54 -29.26 66.67 -42.89
CA GLU A 54 -29.38 67.46 -41.65
C GLU A 54 -28.12 67.28 -40.80
N GLN A 55 -27.37 68.36 -40.58
CA GLN A 55 -26.23 68.38 -39.68
C GLN A 55 -26.70 68.36 -38.22
N PHE A 56 -26.62 67.20 -37.58
CA PHE A 56 -26.67 67.07 -36.12
C PHE A 56 -25.27 66.76 -35.58
N GLY A 57 -24.89 67.44 -34.49
CA GLY A 57 -23.55 67.44 -33.91
C GLY A 57 -23.10 66.11 -33.29
N GLU A 58 -21.79 66.00 -33.10
CA GLU A 58 -21.02 64.80 -32.73
C GLU A 58 -21.50 64.12 -31.43
N ASP A 59 -22.08 62.94 -31.58
CA ASP A 59 -22.15 61.90 -30.55
C ASP A 59 -21.78 60.56 -31.19
N GLU A 60 -20.78 59.85 -30.63
CA GLU A 60 -20.24 58.56 -31.08
C GLU A 60 -21.32 57.46 -31.32
N TRP A 61 -22.52 57.67 -30.79
CA TRP A 61 -23.70 56.84 -30.99
C TRP A 61 -24.24 56.89 -32.43
N TYR A 62 -24.22 58.04 -33.10
CA TYR A 62 -24.77 58.21 -34.45
C TYR A 62 -23.90 57.49 -35.50
N GLU A 63 -22.57 57.59 -35.36
CA GLU A 63 -21.63 56.86 -36.22
C GLU A 63 -21.72 55.34 -36.00
N GLY A 64 -21.90 54.89 -34.74
CA GLY A 64 -22.12 53.48 -34.41
C GLY A 64 -23.40 52.92 -35.03
N ALA A 65 -24.51 53.67 -34.96
CA ALA A 65 -25.79 53.29 -35.56
C ALA A 65 -25.71 53.23 -37.10
N VAL A 66 -25.07 54.21 -37.73
CA VAL A 66 -24.87 54.25 -39.19
C VAL A 66 -23.91 53.15 -39.65
N ALA A 67 -22.87 52.82 -38.88
CA ALA A 67 -21.95 51.73 -39.18
C ALA A 67 -22.63 50.35 -39.07
N LEU A 68 -23.44 50.12 -38.03
CA LEU A 68 -24.25 48.91 -37.87
C LEU A 68 -25.28 48.76 -38.99
N LEU A 69 -25.97 49.83 -39.37
CA LEU A 69 -26.92 49.84 -40.49
C LEU A 69 -26.22 49.59 -41.85
N LYS A 70 -25.04 50.16 -42.09
CA LYS A 70 -24.26 49.86 -43.31
C LYS A 70 -23.78 48.42 -43.34
N LYS A 71 -23.39 47.86 -42.19
CA LYS A 71 -22.91 46.48 -42.07
C LYS A 71 -24.03 45.47 -42.30
N THR A 72 -25.22 45.71 -41.75
CA THR A 72 -26.41 44.86 -41.96
C THR A 72 -26.94 44.95 -43.38
N VAL A 73 -26.98 46.14 -43.99
CA VAL A 73 -27.36 46.31 -45.41
C VAL A 73 -26.38 45.59 -46.36
N ASN A 74 -25.08 45.61 -46.05
CA ASN A 74 -24.09 44.89 -46.86
C ASN A 74 -24.15 43.36 -46.70
N LEU A 75 -24.47 42.86 -45.51
CA LEU A 75 -24.73 41.44 -45.26
C LEU A 75 -25.96 40.96 -46.04
N LEU A 76 -27.06 41.73 -45.97
CA LEU A 76 -28.28 41.46 -46.73
C LEU A 76 -28.05 41.50 -48.24
N LYS A 77 -27.25 42.46 -48.76
CA LYS A 77 -26.87 42.47 -50.18
C LYS A 77 -26.10 41.22 -50.60
N LYS A 78 -25.20 40.74 -49.75
CA LYS A 78 -24.38 39.54 -50.02
C LYS A 78 -25.23 38.28 -50.07
N GLU A 79 -26.13 38.11 -49.10
CA GLU A 79 -27.06 36.98 -49.05
C GLU A 79 -28.10 37.04 -50.18
N VAL A 80 -28.62 38.21 -50.54
CA VAL A 80 -29.51 38.38 -51.70
C VAL A 80 -28.78 38.08 -53.02
N THR A 81 -27.49 38.41 -53.17
CA THR A 81 -26.71 38.03 -54.36
C THR A 81 -26.40 36.54 -54.42
N GLU A 82 -26.14 35.89 -53.28
CA GLU A 82 -25.98 34.43 -53.21
C GLU A 82 -27.29 33.71 -53.54
N LEU A 83 -28.43 34.22 -53.06
CA LEU A 83 -29.76 33.68 -53.35
C LEU A 83 -30.18 33.90 -54.82
N LYS A 84 -29.89 35.08 -55.41
CA LYS A 84 -30.10 35.34 -56.86
C LYS A 84 -29.25 34.44 -57.76
N SER A 85 -28.07 34.01 -57.29
CA SER A 85 -27.23 33.07 -58.04
C SER A 85 -27.74 31.63 -57.98
N LYS A 86 -28.44 31.25 -56.90
CA LYS A 86 -29.13 29.96 -56.77
C LYS A 86 -30.49 29.93 -57.49
N SER A 87 -31.11 31.07 -57.76
CA SER A 87 -32.44 31.18 -58.38
C SER A 87 -32.44 31.59 -59.85
N LYS A 88 -31.34 31.37 -60.61
CA LYS A 88 -31.32 31.59 -62.06
C LYS A 88 -32.22 30.57 -62.77
N GLY A 89 -33.52 30.84 -62.77
CA GLY A 89 -34.53 30.03 -63.42
C GLY A 89 -35.99 30.45 -63.18
N VAL A 90 -36.27 31.49 -62.38
CA VAL A 90 -37.66 31.91 -62.11
C VAL A 90 -37.88 33.35 -62.55
N SER A 91 -38.82 33.53 -63.48
CA SER A 91 -39.29 34.80 -64.04
C SER A 91 -39.98 35.69 -63.00
N GLU A 92 -39.95 37.01 -63.23
CA GLU A 92 -40.32 38.11 -62.30
C GLU A 92 -41.83 38.26 -61.94
N GLU A 93 -42.61 37.20 -61.73
CA GLU A 93 -44.08 37.36 -61.50
C GLU A 93 -44.66 37.01 -60.12
N ASN A 94 -43.90 36.53 -59.13
CA ASN A 94 -44.48 36.19 -57.80
C ASN A 94 -43.75 36.84 -56.63
N GLU A 95 -44.10 38.08 -56.30
CA GLU A 95 -43.67 38.79 -55.07
C GLU A 95 -44.37 38.25 -53.79
N PHE A 96 -45.31 37.31 -53.93
CA PHE A 96 -46.08 36.72 -52.83
C PHE A 96 -45.45 35.46 -52.20
N ASP A 97 -44.40 34.88 -52.78
CA ASP A 97 -43.75 33.65 -52.27
C ASP A 97 -42.53 33.90 -51.35
N VAL A 98 -41.97 35.11 -51.35
CA VAL A 98 -40.74 35.39 -50.57
C VAL A 98 -41.03 35.44 -49.05
N ARG A 99 -42.20 35.96 -48.64
CA ARG A 99 -42.62 35.99 -47.21
C ARG A 99 -42.91 34.60 -46.65
N ALA A 100 -43.56 33.75 -47.45
CA ALA A 100 -43.83 32.36 -47.06
C ALA A 100 -42.52 31.56 -46.97
N ALA A 101 -41.60 31.77 -47.91
CA ALA A 101 -40.28 31.14 -47.88
C ALA A 101 -39.41 31.64 -46.71
N GLU A 102 -39.46 32.92 -46.34
CA GLU A 102 -38.74 33.44 -45.16
C GLU A 102 -39.28 32.87 -43.83
N ASP A 103 -40.61 32.82 -43.66
CA ASP A 103 -41.24 32.19 -42.50
C ASP A 103 -40.96 30.67 -42.47
N GLU A 104 -40.97 30.00 -43.61
CA GLU A 104 -40.68 28.57 -43.74
C GLU A 104 -39.20 28.24 -43.47
N ILE A 105 -38.26 29.12 -43.88
CA ILE A 105 -36.82 29.00 -43.58
C ILE A 105 -36.54 29.24 -42.09
N ILE A 106 -37.20 30.21 -41.46
CA ILE A 106 -37.09 30.44 -40.01
C ILE A 106 -37.68 29.24 -39.25
N THR A 107 -38.80 28.70 -39.71
CA THR A 107 -39.44 27.51 -39.13
C THR A 107 -38.59 26.25 -39.33
N GLN A 108 -37.92 26.09 -40.47
CA GLN A 108 -36.92 25.04 -40.73
C GLN A 108 -35.66 25.20 -39.88
N TYR A 109 -35.15 26.43 -39.72
CA TYR A 109 -33.98 26.71 -38.87
C TYR A 109 -34.27 26.44 -37.38
N LEU A 110 -35.51 26.70 -36.94
CA LEU A 110 -36.01 26.35 -35.60
C LEU A 110 -36.27 24.83 -35.45
N GLN A 111 -36.74 24.15 -36.50
CA GLN A 111 -36.92 22.68 -36.50
C GLN A 111 -35.59 21.92 -36.48
N ASP A 112 -34.57 22.41 -37.20
CA ASP A 112 -33.24 21.79 -37.30
C ASP A 112 -32.43 21.86 -36.00
N LYS A 113 -32.81 22.72 -35.05
CA LYS A 113 -32.12 22.92 -33.77
C LYS A 113 -33.03 22.70 -32.55
N LYS A 114 -33.91 21.69 -32.59
CA LYS A 114 -34.62 21.22 -31.38
C LYS A 114 -33.62 20.94 -30.26
N LEU A 115 -33.73 21.70 -29.17
CA LEU A 115 -32.90 21.51 -27.98
C LEU A 115 -33.35 20.27 -27.22
N ASN A 116 -32.45 19.30 -27.13
CA ASN A 116 -32.63 18.15 -26.26
C ASN A 116 -32.24 18.53 -24.83
N GLN A 117 -32.92 17.93 -23.86
CA GLN A 117 -32.57 18.07 -22.45
C GLN A 117 -31.10 17.62 -22.23
N GLY A 118 -30.33 18.40 -21.47
CA GLY A 118 -28.89 18.17 -21.29
C GLY A 118 -27.98 18.78 -22.36
N ALA A 119 -28.53 19.51 -23.34
CA ALA A 119 -27.71 20.29 -24.28
C ALA A 119 -26.92 21.40 -23.56
N LEU A 120 -25.68 21.60 -24.01
CA LEU A 120 -24.82 22.72 -23.60
C LEU A 120 -25.11 23.92 -24.49
N LEU A 121 -25.20 25.10 -23.87
CA LEU A 121 -25.42 26.38 -24.51
C LEU A 121 -24.34 27.33 -24.02
N SER A 122 -23.74 28.13 -24.91
CA SER A 122 -22.91 29.26 -24.52
C SER A 122 -23.77 30.40 -23.95
N GLU A 123 -23.16 31.40 -23.31
CA GLU A 123 -23.92 32.55 -22.79
C GLU A 123 -24.57 33.34 -23.93
N ASP A 124 -23.85 33.56 -25.04
CA ASP A 124 -24.36 34.27 -26.22
C ASP A 124 -25.53 33.50 -26.87
N GLU A 125 -25.38 32.18 -27.06
CA GLU A 125 -26.44 31.32 -27.60
C GLU A 125 -27.68 31.27 -26.71
N TYR A 126 -27.50 31.33 -25.39
CA TYR A 126 -28.61 31.36 -24.45
C TYR A 126 -29.39 32.67 -24.57
N HIS A 127 -28.71 33.81 -24.67
CA HIS A 127 -29.34 35.11 -24.86
C HIS A 127 -30.09 35.21 -26.18
N GLU A 128 -29.52 34.71 -27.27
CA GLU A 128 -30.19 34.64 -28.58
C GLU A 128 -31.48 33.79 -28.52
N ARG A 129 -31.43 32.65 -27.82
CA ARG A 129 -32.57 31.71 -27.79
C ARG A 129 -33.69 32.08 -26.84
N ILE A 130 -33.41 32.77 -25.73
CA ILE A 130 -34.48 33.30 -24.86
C ILE A 130 -35.37 34.28 -25.62
N VAL A 131 -34.80 35.04 -26.56
CA VAL A 131 -35.54 35.99 -27.39
C VAL A 131 -36.42 35.28 -28.42
N LEU A 132 -36.02 34.08 -28.84
CA LEU A 132 -36.69 33.29 -29.89
C LEU A 132 -37.72 32.29 -29.34
N GLU A 133 -37.48 31.68 -28.17
CA GLU A 133 -38.34 30.65 -27.57
C GLU A 133 -38.82 31.08 -26.17
N SER A 134 -40.14 31.30 -26.02
CA SER A 134 -40.76 31.54 -24.70
C SER A 134 -40.87 30.23 -23.91
N GLY A 135 -40.28 30.16 -22.71
CA GLY A 135 -40.37 28.99 -21.80
C GLY A 135 -39.11 28.14 -21.67
N LEU A 136 -37.97 28.56 -22.27
CA LEU A 136 -36.70 27.85 -22.14
C LEU A 136 -36.05 28.08 -20.76
N GLU A 137 -36.06 27.07 -19.89
CA GLU A 137 -35.34 27.08 -18.61
C GLU A 137 -33.95 26.45 -18.75
N ALA A 138 -32.90 27.28 -18.66
CA ALA A 138 -31.52 26.82 -18.57
C ALA A 138 -30.90 27.26 -17.24
N ALA A 139 -30.26 26.31 -16.55
CA ALA A 139 -29.51 26.58 -15.34
C ALA A 139 -28.03 26.20 -15.52
N MET A 140 -27.19 26.69 -14.62
CA MET A 140 -25.76 26.40 -14.57
C MET A 140 -25.30 26.01 -13.16
N GLY A 141 -24.16 25.32 -13.07
CA GLY A 141 -23.58 24.89 -11.80
C GLY A 141 -24.18 23.61 -11.23
N ALA A 142 -23.93 23.34 -9.94
CA ALA A 142 -24.33 22.10 -9.28
C ALA A 142 -25.86 21.93 -9.18
N GLU A 143 -26.60 23.04 -9.05
CA GLU A 143 -28.07 23.05 -9.01
C GLU A 143 -28.67 22.50 -10.31
N ALA A 144 -28.08 22.85 -11.47
CA ALA A 144 -28.50 22.35 -12.77
C ALA A 144 -28.26 20.84 -12.94
N ILE A 145 -27.13 20.33 -12.43
CA ILE A 145 -26.84 18.89 -12.46
C ILE A 145 -27.81 18.13 -11.55
N ARG A 146 -28.12 18.69 -10.39
CA ARG A 146 -29.07 18.08 -9.45
C ARG A 146 -30.49 18.04 -10.01
N SER A 147 -30.97 19.11 -10.65
CA SER A 147 -32.29 19.13 -11.27
C SER A 147 -32.41 18.09 -12.38
N LEU A 148 -31.38 17.96 -13.23
CA LEU A 148 -31.31 16.93 -14.26
C LEU A 148 -31.32 15.50 -13.70
N LEU A 149 -30.61 15.26 -12.59
CA LEU A 149 -30.61 13.95 -11.93
C LEU A 149 -31.97 13.63 -11.28
N LYS A 150 -32.66 14.66 -10.78
CA LYS A 150 -33.98 14.53 -10.15
C LYS A 150 -35.10 14.27 -11.16
N SER A 151 -35.01 14.82 -12.37
CA SER A 151 -35.98 14.59 -13.46
C SER A 151 -35.82 13.23 -14.15
N LEU A 152 -34.82 12.44 -13.76
CA LEU A 152 -34.44 11.21 -14.45
C LEU A 152 -35.29 10.03 -13.95
N ASP A 153 -36.14 9.47 -14.83
CA ASP A 153 -36.87 8.25 -14.53
C ASP A 153 -36.00 7.02 -14.84
N LEU A 154 -35.46 6.40 -13.79
CA LEU A 154 -34.60 5.22 -13.89
C LEU A 154 -35.32 3.99 -14.46
N LYS A 155 -36.64 3.85 -14.27
CA LYS A 155 -37.38 2.69 -14.77
C LYS A 155 -37.59 2.79 -16.27
N ALA A 156 -38.04 3.95 -16.74
CA ALA A 156 -38.14 4.25 -18.16
C ALA A 156 -36.78 4.11 -18.84
N GLU A 157 -35.71 4.66 -18.26
CA GLU A 157 -34.37 4.59 -18.82
C GLU A 157 -33.81 3.15 -18.86
N ARG A 158 -34.16 2.29 -17.91
CA ARG A 158 -33.78 0.88 -17.95
C ARG A 158 -34.43 0.18 -19.15
N ASP A 159 -35.71 0.45 -19.40
CA ASP A 159 -36.49 -0.23 -20.44
C ASP A 159 -36.04 0.24 -21.83
N THR A 160 -35.74 1.54 -22.00
CA THR A 160 -35.10 2.06 -23.23
C THR A 160 -33.73 1.45 -23.47
N LEU A 161 -32.86 1.39 -22.45
CA LEU A 161 -31.53 0.80 -22.58
C LEU A 161 -31.56 -0.69 -22.92
N ARG A 162 -32.55 -1.44 -22.43
CA ARG A 162 -32.73 -2.87 -22.78
C ARG A 162 -33.18 -3.05 -24.24
N ALA A 163 -34.09 -2.20 -24.71
CA ALA A 163 -34.51 -2.19 -26.12
C ALA A 163 -33.32 -1.86 -27.04
N GLU A 164 -32.58 -0.79 -26.75
CA GLU A 164 -31.39 -0.39 -27.53
C GLU A 164 -30.31 -1.47 -27.54
N LEU A 165 -30.11 -2.18 -26.42
CA LEU A 165 -29.14 -3.27 -26.32
C LEU A 165 -29.51 -4.46 -27.23
N SER A 166 -30.81 -4.71 -27.41
CA SER A 166 -31.31 -5.80 -28.27
C SER A 166 -31.19 -5.49 -29.77
N GLU A 167 -31.30 -4.22 -30.16
CA GLU A 167 -31.20 -3.78 -31.56
C GLU A 167 -29.75 -3.53 -32.01
N THR A 168 -28.86 -3.21 -31.06
CA THR A 168 -27.50 -2.77 -31.38
C THR A 168 -26.58 -3.93 -31.78
N LYS A 169 -26.12 -3.94 -33.05
CA LYS A 169 -25.10 -4.87 -33.56
C LYS A 169 -23.64 -4.41 -33.37
N SER A 170 -23.43 -3.18 -32.89
CA SER A 170 -22.09 -2.57 -32.73
C SER A 170 -21.48 -2.89 -31.36
N GLU A 171 -20.30 -3.51 -31.34
CA GLU A 171 -19.62 -3.93 -30.10
C GLU A 171 -19.29 -2.77 -29.14
N THR A 172 -18.89 -1.60 -29.67
CA THR A 172 -18.53 -0.43 -28.85
C THR A 172 -19.75 0.22 -28.20
N LYS A 173 -20.85 0.35 -28.94
CA LYS A 173 -22.14 0.82 -28.40
C LYS A 173 -22.69 -0.18 -27.39
N PHE A 174 -22.63 -1.47 -27.70
CA PHE A 174 -23.03 -2.55 -26.79
C PHE A 174 -22.30 -2.43 -25.44
N LYS A 175 -20.97 -2.37 -25.42
CA LYS A 175 -20.18 -2.22 -24.17
C LYS A 175 -20.55 -0.95 -23.37
N LYS A 176 -20.85 0.18 -24.04
CA LYS A 176 -21.26 1.42 -23.37
C LYS A 176 -22.66 1.28 -22.74
N LEU A 177 -23.63 0.75 -23.50
CA LEU A 177 -24.99 0.52 -23.05
C LEU A 177 -25.03 -0.49 -21.89
N THR A 178 -24.27 -1.59 -21.97
CA THR A 178 -24.15 -2.57 -20.88
C THR A 178 -23.63 -1.93 -19.60
N LYS A 179 -22.58 -1.10 -19.66
CA LYS A 179 -22.05 -0.39 -18.49
C LYS A 179 -23.09 0.56 -17.89
N ARG A 180 -23.83 1.28 -18.74
CA ARG A 180 -24.87 2.22 -18.30
C ARG A 180 -26.06 1.50 -17.67
N LEU A 181 -26.56 0.44 -18.30
CA LEU A 181 -27.63 -0.41 -17.77
C LEU A 181 -27.25 -0.98 -16.40
N LYS A 182 -26.01 -1.47 -16.23
CA LYS A 182 -25.51 -1.96 -14.94
C LYS A 182 -25.56 -0.89 -13.84
N VAL A 183 -25.27 0.37 -14.17
CA VAL A 183 -25.35 1.47 -13.20
C VAL A 183 -26.81 1.78 -12.86
N VAL A 184 -27.70 1.86 -13.86
CA VAL A 184 -29.13 2.12 -13.67
C VAL A 184 -29.78 1.03 -12.82
N GLU A 185 -29.54 -0.25 -13.14
CA GLU A 185 -30.02 -1.39 -12.35
C GLU A 185 -29.44 -1.37 -10.93
N GLY A 186 -28.18 -0.96 -10.76
CA GLY A 186 -27.57 -0.77 -9.44
C GLY A 186 -28.28 0.27 -8.58
N PHE A 187 -28.70 1.40 -9.16
CA PHE A 187 -29.48 2.42 -8.46
C PHE A 187 -30.89 1.91 -8.11
N ILE A 188 -31.57 1.26 -9.05
CA ILE A 188 -32.91 0.68 -8.81
C ILE A 188 -32.86 -0.36 -7.69
N ASN A 189 -31.88 -1.26 -7.71
CA ASN A 189 -31.76 -2.33 -6.73
C ASN A 189 -31.35 -1.81 -5.34
N SER A 190 -30.53 -0.76 -5.28
CA SER A 190 -30.10 -0.17 -4.00
C SER A 190 -31.11 0.78 -3.38
N GLY A 191 -32.12 1.24 -4.13
CA GLY A 191 -33.09 2.23 -3.69
C GLY A 191 -32.51 3.64 -3.48
N ASN A 192 -31.23 3.84 -3.77
CA ASN A 192 -30.58 5.14 -3.67
C ASN A 192 -31.07 6.06 -4.78
N LYS A 193 -31.30 7.33 -4.44
CA LYS A 193 -31.70 8.32 -5.44
C LYS A 193 -30.48 8.96 -6.11
N PRO A 194 -30.45 9.13 -7.45
CA PRO A 194 -29.29 9.69 -8.14
C PRO A 194 -28.89 11.10 -7.67
N GLU A 195 -29.86 11.92 -7.27
CA GLU A 195 -29.62 13.29 -6.80
C GLU A 195 -28.81 13.36 -5.50
N TRP A 196 -28.72 12.28 -4.71
CA TRP A 196 -27.91 12.23 -3.49
C TRP A 196 -26.41 12.33 -3.73
N MET A 197 -25.94 12.18 -4.98
CA MET A 197 -24.55 12.44 -5.34
C MET A 197 -24.17 13.93 -5.23
N VAL A 198 -25.15 14.83 -5.24
CA VAL A 198 -24.94 16.27 -5.03
C VAL A 198 -25.29 16.61 -3.59
N MET A 199 -24.26 16.83 -2.76
CA MET A 199 -24.43 17.08 -1.33
C MET A 199 -24.98 18.48 -1.06
N GLU A 200 -26.10 18.56 -0.35
CA GLU A 200 -26.63 19.83 0.20
C GLU A 200 -26.11 20.12 1.60
N VAL A 201 -25.85 19.07 2.37
CA VAL A 201 -25.39 19.15 3.75
C VAL A 201 -24.10 18.35 3.88
N LEU A 202 -23.07 18.97 4.42
CA LEU A 202 -21.77 18.36 4.63
C LEU A 202 -21.57 18.06 6.13
N PRO A 203 -21.38 16.79 6.52
CA PRO A 203 -21.12 16.44 7.92
C PRO A 203 -19.73 16.90 8.37
N VAL A 204 -19.63 17.25 9.66
CA VAL A 204 -18.36 17.66 10.28
C VAL A 204 -17.88 16.56 11.22
N LEU A 205 -16.60 16.19 11.08
CA LEU A 205 -15.98 15.17 11.93
C LEU A 205 -15.95 15.62 13.41
N PRO A 206 -16.18 14.72 14.38
CA PRO A 206 -16.09 15.04 15.81
C PRO A 206 -14.76 15.71 16.19
N PRO A 207 -14.74 16.69 17.12
CA PRO A 207 -13.55 17.43 17.51
C PRO A 207 -12.37 16.55 17.96
N ASP A 208 -12.63 15.45 18.67
CA ASP A 208 -11.59 14.55 19.19
C ASP A 208 -10.78 13.86 18.07
N LEU A 209 -11.37 13.69 16.89
CA LEU A 209 -10.69 13.14 15.71
C LEU A 209 -9.91 14.20 14.92
N ARG A 210 -10.06 15.48 15.29
CA ARG A 210 -9.36 16.64 14.73
C ARG A 210 -8.87 17.57 15.87
N PRO A 211 -8.05 17.05 16.80
CA PRO A 211 -7.77 17.75 18.05
C PRO A 211 -6.95 19.02 17.81
N LEU A 212 -7.08 19.94 18.76
CA LEU A 212 -6.28 21.15 18.90
C LEU A 212 -5.51 21.02 20.21
N VAL A 213 -4.30 20.46 20.13
CA VAL A 213 -3.52 20.09 21.33
C VAL A 213 -2.59 21.25 21.68
N PRO A 214 -2.66 21.80 22.91
CA PRO A 214 -1.68 22.77 23.37
C PRO A 214 -0.30 22.10 23.48
N LEU A 215 0.72 22.77 22.94
CA LEU A 215 2.13 22.41 23.10
C LEU A 215 2.78 23.36 24.11
N ASP A 216 3.90 22.92 24.68
CA ASP A 216 4.72 23.76 25.55
C ASP A 216 5.12 25.07 24.85
N GLY A 217 5.02 26.19 25.58
CA GLY A 217 5.28 27.53 25.04
C GLY A 217 4.08 28.23 24.39
N GLY A 218 2.84 27.83 24.72
CA GLY A 218 1.61 28.52 24.30
C GLY A 218 1.26 28.36 22.82
N ARG A 219 1.90 27.42 22.13
CA ARG A 219 1.60 27.07 20.73
C ARG A 219 0.52 26.00 20.70
N PHE A 220 -0.23 25.93 19.59
CA PHE A 220 -1.24 24.89 19.38
C PHE A 220 -0.88 24.04 18.16
N ALA A 221 -0.91 22.72 18.32
CA ALA A 221 -0.87 21.77 17.22
C ALA A 221 -2.29 21.58 16.69
N THR A 222 -2.52 21.98 15.44
CA THR A 222 -3.82 21.88 14.78
C THR A 222 -3.80 20.79 13.71
N SER A 223 -4.86 19.98 13.64
CA SER A 223 -5.07 19.07 12.51
C SER A 223 -5.30 19.84 11.20
N ASP A 224 -4.70 19.39 10.10
CA ASP A 224 -4.88 19.94 8.73
C ASP A 224 -6.37 20.03 8.33
N LEU A 225 -7.21 19.09 8.82
CA LEU A 225 -8.66 19.11 8.57
C LEU A 225 -9.33 20.36 9.12
N ASN A 226 -8.87 20.91 10.25
CA ASN A 226 -9.48 22.11 10.84
C ASN A 226 -9.29 23.32 9.91
N ASP A 227 -8.16 23.41 9.21
CA ASP A 227 -7.92 24.46 8.22
C ASP A 227 -8.83 24.34 7.01
N LEU A 228 -9.05 23.12 6.53
CA LEU A 228 -9.95 22.82 5.41
C LEU A 228 -11.41 23.12 5.79
N TYR A 229 -11.87 22.66 6.97
CA TYR A 229 -13.20 22.97 7.48
C TYR A 229 -13.43 24.47 7.67
N ARG A 230 -12.47 25.17 8.30
CA ARG A 230 -12.53 26.63 8.47
C ARG A 230 -12.71 27.35 7.13
N ARG A 231 -12.01 26.88 6.09
CA ARG A 231 -12.10 27.44 4.75
C ARG A 231 -13.50 27.26 4.15
N VAL A 232 -14.05 26.05 4.23
CA VAL A 232 -15.43 25.75 3.76
C VAL A 232 -16.46 26.61 4.49
N ILE A 233 -16.38 26.69 5.83
CA ILE A 233 -17.31 27.47 6.66
C ILE A 233 -17.24 28.96 6.29
N ASN A 234 -16.04 29.52 6.17
CA ASN A 234 -15.87 30.93 5.82
C ASN A 234 -16.41 31.26 4.42
N ARG A 235 -16.20 30.36 3.44
CA ARG A 235 -16.75 30.49 2.09
C ARG A 235 -18.27 30.39 2.07
N ASN A 236 -18.83 29.45 2.82
CA ASN A 236 -20.28 29.29 2.94
C ASN A 236 -20.95 30.52 3.58
N ASN A 237 -20.39 31.01 4.69
CA ASN A 237 -20.88 32.22 5.35
C ASN A 237 -20.77 33.47 4.46
N ARG A 238 -19.69 33.58 3.67
CA ARG A 238 -19.52 34.67 2.70
C ARG A 238 -20.53 34.59 1.57
N LEU A 239 -20.76 33.41 1.01
CA LEU A 239 -21.78 33.21 -0.03
C LEU A 239 -23.17 33.58 0.48
N ARG A 240 -23.53 33.16 1.70
CA ARG A 240 -24.80 33.53 2.32
C ARG A 240 -24.97 35.04 2.43
N ARG A 241 -23.96 35.76 2.95
CA ARG A 241 -23.99 37.23 3.04
C ARG A 241 -24.12 37.91 1.67
N LEU A 242 -23.48 37.38 0.63
CA LEU A 242 -23.58 37.93 -0.73
C LEU A 242 -24.99 37.75 -1.33
N LEU A 243 -25.65 36.63 -1.02
CA LEU A 243 -27.04 36.39 -1.42
C LEU A 243 -28.00 37.31 -0.66
N ASP A 244 -27.80 37.48 0.65
CA ASP A 244 -28.63 38.38 1.49
C ASP A 244 -28.54 39.85 1.03
N LEU A 245 -27.39 40.25 0.49
CA LEU A 245 -27.13 41.60 -0.04
C LEU A 245 -27.52 41.77 -1.53
N ASN A 246 -28.10 40.76 -2.16
CA ASN A 246 -28.41 40.74 -3.61
C ASN A 246 -27.20 41.17 -4.48
N ALA A 247 -26.01 40.68 -4.13
CA ALA A 247 -24.79 41.04 -4.85
C ALA A 247 -24.85 40.62 -6.34
N PRO A 248 -24.12 41.32 -7.24
CA PRO A 248 -24.08 40.99 -8.66
C PRO A 248 -23.77 39.51 -8.94
N VAL A 249 -24.44 38.94 -9.95
CA VAL A 249 -24.40 37.51 -10.29
C VAL A 249 -22.98 36.99 -10.52
N ILE A 250 -22.09 37.81 -11.09
CA ILE A 250 -20.69 37.46 -11.34
C ILE A 250 -19.95 37.12 -10.04
N ILE A 251 -20.16 37.92 -8.99
CA ILE A 251 -19.51 37.72 -7.69
C ILE A 251 -20.07 36.46 -7.02
N VAL A 252 -21.38 36.26 -7.07
CA VAL A 252 -22.04 35.07 -6.53
C VAL A 252 -21.55 33.80 -7.24
N ARG A 253 -21.42 33.82 -8.57
CA ARG A 253 -20.87 32.70 -9.36
C ARG A 253 -19.44 32.36 -8.95
N ASN A 254 -18.59 33.38 -8.77
CA ASN A 254 -17.22 33.15 -8.32
C ASN A 254 -17.19 32.56 -6.90
N GLU A 255 -18.03 33.02 -5.98
CA GLU A 255 -18.06 32.47 -4.62
C GLU A 255 -18.63 31.03 -4.59
N LYS A 256 -19.64 30.70 -5.41
CA LYS A 256 -20.11 29.32 -5.62
C LYS A 256 -18.97 28.41 -6.11
N ARG A 257 -18.14 28.88 -7.06
CA ARG A 257 -16.94 28.14 -7.53
C ARG A 257 -15.93 27.93 -6.41
N MET A 258 -15.59 28.98 -5.66
CA MET A 258 -14.63 28.91 -4.55
C MET A 258 -15.10 27.98 -3.42
N LEU A 259 -16.41 27.93 -3.16
CA LEU A 259 -17.01 27.00 -2.21
C LEU A 259 -16.84 25.55 -2.69
N GLN A 260 -17.14 25.28 -3.98
CA GLN A 260 -16.94 23.96 -4.58
C GLN A 260 -15.48 23.50 -4.46
N GLU A 261 -14.51 24.35 -4.82
CA GLU A 261 -13.07 24.04 -4.71
C GLU A 261 -12.65 23.76 -3.26
N SER A 262 -13.26 24.46 -2.29
CA SER A 262 -12.97 24.25 -0.87
C SER A 262 -13.51 22.92 -0.35
N VAL A 263 -14.70 22.51 -0.79
CA VAL A 263 -15.30 21.19 -0.47
C VAL A 263 -14.50 20.06 -1.14
N ASP A 264 -14.12 20.24 -2.41
CA ASP A 264 -13.28 19.29 -3.14
C ASP A 264 -11.94 19.09 -2.41
N SER A 265 -11.30 20.18 -1.97
CA SER A 265 -10.04 20.12 -1.21
C SER A 265 -10.17 19.44 0.15
N LEU A 266 -11.33 19.55 0.82
CA LEU A 266 -11.60 18.89 2.08
C LEU A 266 -11.74 17.37 1.91
N LEU A 267 -12.45 16.94 0.87
CA LEU A 267 -12.69 15.53 0.59
C LEU A 267 -11.45 14.84 0.01
N ASP A 268 -10.85 15.40 -1.03
CA ASP A 268 -9.68 14.84 -1.72
C ASP A 268 -8.81 15.95 -2.34
N ASN A 269 -7.83 16.41 -1.55
CA ASN A 269 -6.96 17.51 -1.94
C ASN A 269 -6.03 17.11 -3.09
N GLY A 270 -6.08 17.84 -4.21
CA GLY A 270 -5.25 17.57 -5.39
C GLY A 270 -5.88 16.65 -6.44
N ARG A 271 -7.13 16.19 -6.25
CA ARG A 271 -7.87 15.47 -7.30
C ARG A 271 -8.20 16.36 -8.51
N ARG A 272 -8.50 17.62 -8.25
CA ARG A 272 -8.76 18.65 -9.26
C ARG A 272 -7.96 19.90 -8.90
N GLY A 273 -7.15 20.39 -9.84
CA GLY A 273 -6.35 21.61 -9.65
C GLY A 273 -5.13 21.42 -8.74
N LYS A 274 -4.51 22.55 -8.38
CA LYS A 274 -3.30 22.57 -7.55
C LYS A 274 -3.69 22.31 -6.08
N PRO A 275 -3.00 21.40 -5.37
CA PRO A 275 -3.34 21.08 -4.00
C PRO A 275 -3.15 22.31 -3.11
N VAL A 276 -4.08 22.46 -2.18
CA VAL A 276 -4.03 23.50 -1.16
C VAL A 276 -2.86 23.22 -0.22
N THR A 277 -2.04 24.24 0.00
CA THR A 277 -0.93 24.21 0.95
C THR A 277 -1.25 25.02 2.21
N GLY A 278 -0.67 24.60 3.34
CA GLY A 278 -0.69 25.34 4.60
C GLY A 278 0.45 26.36 4.70
N SER A 279 0.57 27.00 5.86
CA SER A 279 1.62 28.01 6.14
C SER A 279 3.04 27.49 5.90
N ASN A 280 3.27 26.19 6.12
CA ASN A 280 4.57 25.54 5.94
C ASN A 280 4.83 25.09 4.49
N LYS A 281 4.05 25.57 3.51
CA LYS A 281 4.06 25.15 2.08
C LYS A 281 3.82 23.66 1.84
N ARG A 282 3.62 22.85 2.89
CA ARG A 282 3.18 21.44 2.79
C ARG A 282 1.73 21.38 2.32
N GLN A 283 1.41 20.41 1.47
CA GLN A 283 0.04 20.08 1.11
C GLN A 283 -0.73 19.63 2.35
N LEU A 284 -1.96 20.13 2.51
CA LEU A 284 -2.83 19.73 3.61
C LEU A 284 -3.40 18.34 3.35
N LYS A 285 -3.41 17.49 4.39
CA LYS A 285 -4.02 16.14 4.31
C LYS A 285 -5.55 16.25 4.30
N SER A 286 -6.18 15.66 3.29
CA SER A 286 -7.65 15.57 3.15
C SER A 286 -8.24 14.36 3.88
N LEU A 287 -9.57 14.25 3.91
CA LEU A 287 -10.25 13.08 4.48
C LEU A 287 -9.89 11.78 3.75
N ALA A 288 -9.80 11.81 2.42
CA ALA A 288 -9.38 10.65 1.63
C ALA A 288 -7.94 10.23 1.96
N ASP A 289 -7.02 11.19 2.11
CA ASP A 289 -5.60 10.93 2.42
C ASP A 289 -5.39 10.30 3.79
N MET A 290 -6.27 10.59 4.75
CA MET A 290 -6.21 9.94 6.06
C MET A 290 -6.51 8.45 5.98
N ILE A 291 -7.31 8.03 5.00
CA ILE A 291 -7.77 6.64 4.87
C ILE A 291 -6.82 5.85 3.96
N LYS A 292 -6.40 6.43 2.83
CA LYS A 292 -5.60 5.76 1.80
C LYS A 292 -4.08 5.85 2.05
N GLY A 293 -3.32 4.98 1.40
CA GLY A 293 -1.86 5.01 1.41
C GLY A 293 -1.19 4.25 2.56
N LYS A 294 0.16 4.27 2.60
CA LYS A 294 0.96 3.55 3.61
C LYS A 294 0.80 4.13 5.02
N GLN A 295 0.70 5.46 5.12
CA GLN A 295 0.43 6.18 6.36
C GLN A 295 -1.08 6.34 6.64
N GLY A 296 -1.93 5.73 5.81
CA GLY A 296 -3.38 5.77 5.99
C GLY A 296 -3.83 4.85 7.11
N ARG A 297 -5.04 5.11 7.64
CA ARG A 297 -5.61 4.36 8.77
C ARG A 297 -5.64 2.84 8.56
N PHE A 298 -5.99 2.38 7.35
CA PHE A 298 -6.09 0.94 7.08
C PHE A 298 -4.78 0.19 7.29
N ARG A 299 -3.67 0.68 6.71
CA ARG A 299 -2.39 -0.03 6.80
C ARG A 299 -1.66 0.25 8.12
N GLN A 300 -1.65 1.51 8.55
CA GLN A 300 -0.82 1.90 9.69
C GLN A 300 -1.46 1.62 11.04
N ASN A 301 -2.79 1.72 11.17
CA ASN A 301 -3.48 1.69 12.48
C ASN A 301 -4.37 0.47 12.66
N LEU A 302 -4.99 -0.05 11.59
CA LEU A 302 -5.82 -1.24 11.69
C LEU A 302 -4.96 -2.52 11.64
N LEU A 303 -4.06 -2.62 10.66
CA LEU A 303 -3.14 -3.75 10.54
C LEU A 303 -1.88 -3.58 11.39
N GLY A 304 -1.32 -2.36 11.43
CA GLY A 304 -0.26 -2.00 12.36
C GLY A 304 -0.86 -1.52 13.69
N LYS A 305 -0.54 -2.20 14.80
CA LYS A 305 -0.86 -1.69 16.13
C LYS A 305 0.37 -1.77 17.00
N ARG A 306 0.59 -0.70 17.76
CA ARG A 306 1.51 -0.77 18.90
C ARG A 306 0.78 -1.52 20.00
N VAL A 307 1.48 -2.45 20.63
CA VAL A 307 0.92 -3.34 21.64
C VAL A 307 1.68 -3.17 22.94
N ASP A 308 0.96 -3.19 24.05
CA ASP A 308 1.53 -3.24 25.38
C ASP A 308 2.11 -4.64 25.66
N TYR A 309 2.75 -4.81 26.83
CA TYR A 309 3.42 -6.07 27.21
C TYR A 309 4.45 -6.53 26.17
N SER A 310 5.16 -5.56 25.61
CA SER A 310 6.23 -5.78 24.64
C SER A 310 7.51 -5.08 25.07
N GLY A 311 8.64 -5.70 24.71
CA GLY A 311 9.98 -5.19 24.99
C GLY A 311 10.88 -5.36 23.77
N ARG A 312 12.00 -4.64 23.73
CA ARG A 312 13.04 -4.84 22.70
C ARG A 312 14.41 -4.70 23.33
N SER A 313 15.32 -5.61 22.97
CA SER A 313 16.74 -5.47 23.30
C SER A 313 17.62 -6.13 22.25
N VAL A 314 18.92 -5.87 22.36
CA VAL A 314 19.98 -6.51 21.57
C VAL A 314 20.05 -7.99 21.93
N ILE A 315 20.27 -8.83 20.92
CA ILE A 315 20.47 -10.26 21.12
C ILE A 315 21.96 -10.60 21.27
N VAL A 316 22.23 -11.58 22.11
CA VAL A 316 23.57 -12.18 22.31
C VAL A 316 23.45 -13.70 22.27
N VAL A 317 24.55 -14.37 22.02
CA VAL A 317 24.59 -15.84 21.95
C VAL A 317 24.40 -16.45 23.34
N GLY A 318 23.48 -17.42 23.46
CA GLY A 318 23.28 -18.23 24.65
C GLY A 318 23.54 -19.71 24.38
N PRO A 319 24.81 -20.14 24.25
CA PRO A 319 25.13 -21.49 23.79
C PRO A 319 24.81 -22.59 24.81
N THR A 320 24.54 -22.25 26.07
CA THR A 320 24.15 -23.18 27.14
C THR A 320 22.65 -23.40 27.25
N LEU A 321 21.85 -22.61 26.53
CA LEU A 321 20.40 -22.75 26.52
C LEU A 321 20.00 -24.04 25.77
N LYS A 322 18.79 -24.52 26.04
CA LYS A 322 18.13 -25.55 25.23
C LYS A 322 17.37 -24.91 24.07
N LEU A 323 17.01 -25.69 23.05
CA LEU A 323 16.33 -25.15 21.85
C LEU A 323 15.05 -24.35 22.16
N HIS A 324 14.27 -24.77 23.17
CA HIS A 324 13.00 -24.14 23.58
C HIS A 324 13.16 -22.97 24.56
N GLN A 325 14.38 -22.63 24.97
CA GLN A 325 14.64 -21.61 25.98
C GLN A 325 15.22 -20.34 25.36
N CYS A 326 14.92 -19.19 25.97
CA CYS A 326 15.59 -17.93 25.69
C CYS A 326 16.00 -17.25 26.99
N GLY A 327 17.13 -16.55 27.01
CA GLY A 327 17.53 -15.76 28.17
C GLY A 327 16.84 -14.40 28.15
N LEU A 328 16.02 -14.11 29.17
CA LEU A 328 15.32 -12.84 29.31
C LEU A 328 15.95 -12.01 30.45
N PRO A 329 16.36 -10.75 30.18
CA PRO A 329 16.92 -9.88 31.21
C PRO A 329 15.96 -9.66 32.37
N LYS A 330 16.44 -9.79 33.61
CA LYS A 330 15.67 -9.58 34.85
C LYS A 330 14.84 -8.29 34.85
N LYS A 331 15.45 -7.15 34.50
CA LYS A 331 14.74 -5.84 34.46
C LYS A 331 13.64 -5.79 33.41
N MET A 332 13.86 -6.41 32.24
CA MET A 332 12.85 -6.49 31.21
C MET A 332 11.69 -7.38 31.67
N ALA A 333 12.00 -8.54 32.23
CA ALA A 333 11.01 -9.46 32.76
C ALA A 333 10.16 -8.83 33.88
N LEU A 334 10.79 -8.07 34.79
CA LEU A 334 10.10 -7.37 35.87
C LEU A 334 9.02 -6.40 35.36
N GLU A 335 9.34 -5.60 34.33
CA GLU A 335 8.37 -4.67 33.72
C GLU A 335 7.29 -5.38 32.90
N LEU A 336 7.70 -6.42 32.15
CA LEU A 336 6.82 -7.21 31.30
C LEU A 336 5.76 -7.98 32.13
N PHE A 337 6.15 -8.55 33.27
CA PHE A 337 5.27 -9.38 34.11
C PHE A 337 4.67 -8.62 35.31
N LYS A 338 4.81 -7.29 35.38
CA LYS A 338 4.42 -6.46 36.53
C LYS A 338 3.03 -6.77 37.13
N PRO A 339 1.94 -6.88 36.33
CA PRO A 339 0.62 -7.16 36.88
C PRO A 339 0.49 -8.57 37.50
N PHE A 340 1.20 -9.56 36.94
CA PHE A 340 1.22 -10.92 37.47
C PHE A 340 1.94 -10.99 38.81
N ILE A 341 3.03 -10.23 38.95
CA ILE A 341 3.77 -10.10 40.20
C ILE A 341 2.88 -9.46 41.27
N PHE A 342 2.15 -8.39 40.95
CA PHE A 342 1.23 -7.75 41.90
C PHE A 342 0.17 -8.71 42.42
N SER A 343 -0.45 -9.48 41.52
CA SER A 343 -1.44 -10.50 41.88
C SER A 343 -0.85 -11.57 42.80
N ARG A 344 0.37 -12.06 42.52
CA ARG A 344 1.02 -13.07 43.34
C ARG A 344 1.48 -12.55 44.72
N LEU A 345 1.95 -11.30 44.81
CA LEU A 345 2.30 -10.65 46.07
C LEU A 345 1.08 -10.51 47.00
N GLU A 346 -0.07 -10.17 46.43
CA GLU A 346 -1.34 -10.07 47.16
C GLU A 346 -1.84 -11.45 47.61
N LEU A 347 -1.83 -12.45 46.72
CA LEU A 347 -2.24 -13.82 47.06
C LEU A 347 -1.39 -14.46 48.16
N ARG A 348 -0.09 -14.15 48.23
CA ARG A 348 0.81 -14.63 49.29
C ARG A 348 0.71 -13.82 50.59
N GLY A 349 -0.09 -12.76 50.64
CA GLY A 349 -0.23 -11.89 51.81
C GLY A 349 1.00 -11.02 52.11
N LEU A 350 1.96 -10.93 51.19
CA LEU A 350 3.16 -10.08 51.33
C LEU A 350 2.82 -8.60 51.16
N SER A 351 1.76 -8.30 50.39
CA SER A 351 1.23 -6.96 50.21
C SER A 351 -0.29 -6.95 50.37
N THR A 352 -0.83 -5.94 51.03
CA THR A 352 -2.29 -5.81 51.24
C THR A 352 -2.97 -4.96 50.19
N THR A 353 -2.22 -4.11 49.47
CA THR A 353 -2.76 -3.20 48.45
C THR A 353 -1.83 -3.13 47.25
N ILE A 354 -2.40 -2.89 46.05
CA ILE A 354 -1.65 -2.72 44.80
C ILE A 354 -0.58 -1.61 44.90
N LYS A 355 -0.84 -0.55 45.68
CA LYS A 355 0.13 0.54 45.90
C LYS A 355 1.35 0.05 46.67
N GLN A 356 1.16 -0.81 47.67
CA GLN A 356 2.25 -1.43 48.41
C GLN A 356 3.02 -2.39 47.49
N SER A 357 2.35 -3.26 46.73
CA SER A 357 3.00 -4.17 45.77
C SER A 357 3.82 -3.40 44.74
N LYS A 358 3.28 -2.29 44.23
CA LYS A 358 4.01 -1.40 43.31
C LYS A 358 5.29 -0.85 43.95
N LYS A 359 5.23 -0.40 45.21
CA LYS A 359 6.40 0.11 45.92
C LYS A 359 7.45 -0.99 46.14
N MET A 360 7.04 -2.21 46.50
CA MET A 360 7.96 -3.35 46.67
C MET A 360 8.66 -3.71 45.34
N VAL A 361 7.91 -3.72 44.23
CA VAL A 361 8.46 -3.98 42.89
C VAL A 361 9.39 -2.86 42.43
N ASP A 362 9.00 -1.59 42.60
CA ASP A 362 9.82 -0.44 42.22
C ASP A 362 11.12 -0.36 43.08
N ASN A 363 11.10 -0.90 44.31
CA ASN A 363 12.27 -1.03 45.18
C ASN A 363 13.14 -2.28 44.88
N GLU A 364 12.74 -3.16 43.96
CA GLU A 364 13.44 -4.40 43.61
C GLU A 364 13.73 -5.33 44.82
N GLU A 365 12.77 -5.46 45.76
CA GLU A 365 12.89 -6.31 46.96
C GLU A 365 13.16 -7.80 46.65
N LEU A 366 13.78 -8.54 47.58
CA LEU A 366 14.25 -9.91 47.34
C LEU A 366 13.10 -10.87 47.00
N GLU A 367 11.99 -10.75 47.71
CA GLU A 367 10.79 -11.58 47.56
C GLU A 367 10.16 -11.43 46.16
N VAL A 368 10.38 -10.29 45.49
CA VAL A 368 9.89 -10.04 44.14
C VAL A 368 10.59 -10.92 43.12
N TRP A 369 11.89 -11.19 43.30
CA TRP A 369 12.66 -12.04 42.39
C TRP A 369 12.22 -13.50 42.44
N ASP A 370 11.93 -14.00 43.64
CA ASP A 370 11.43 -15.37 43.82
C ASP A 370 10.04 -15.54 43.18
N ILE A 371 9.16 -14.54 43.33
CA ILE A 371 7.85 -14.54 42.70
C ILE A 371 7.96 -14.40 41.19
N LEU A 372 8.90 -13.59 40.69
CA LEU A 372 9.13 -13.44 39.26
C LEU A 372 9.55 -14.77 38.63
N GLU A 373 10.44 -15.52 39.28
CA GLU A 373 10.84 -16.84 38.81
C GLU A 373 9.68 -17.83 38.78
N GLU A 374 8.79 -17.80 39.79
CA GLU A 374 7.56 -18.60 39.79
C GLU A 374 6.61 -18.21 38.65
N VAL A 375 6.38 -16.92 38.44
CA VAL A 375 5.44 -16.40 37.43
C VAL A 375 5.90 -16.72 36.01
N ILE A 376 7.20 -16.67 35.76
CA ILE A 376 7.79 -16.93 34.45
C ILE A 376 7.83 -18.42 34.12
N ARG A 377 7.85 -19.28 35.15
CA ARG A 377 7.88 -20.73 34.95
C ARG A 377 6.66 -21.18 34.14
N GLU A 378 6.92 -21.90 33.06
CA GLU A 378 5.90 -22.37 32.11
C GLU A 378 5.08 -21.25 31.41
N HIS A 379 5.53 -20.00 31.48
CA HIS A 379 4.91 -18.89 30.76
C HIS A 379 5.72 -18.55 29.48
N PRO A 380 5.29 -19.01 28.29
CA PRO A 380 6.04 -18.76 27.07
C PRO A 380 6.06 -17.27 26.71
N VAL A 381 7.10 -16.83 26.01
CA VAL A 381 7.23 -15.50 25.40
C VAL A 381 7.50 -15.63 23.91
N LEU A 382 7.05 -14.65 23.13
CA LEU A 382 7.24 -14.62 21.68
C LEU A 382 8.41 -13.70 21.33
N LEU A 383 9.41 -14.25 20.65
CA LEU A 383 10.50 -13.47 20.06
C LEU A 383 10.23 -13.20 18.58
N ASN A 384 10.43 -11.96 18.16
CA ASN A 384 10.25 -11.53 16.78
C ASN A 384 11.44 -10.67 16.32
N ARG A 385 11.96 -10.94 15.13
CA ARG A 385 12.94 -10.09 14.43
C ARG A 385 12.31 -9.40 13.23
N ALA A 386 12.50 -8.08 13.14
CA ALA A 386 12.11 -7.31 11.97
C ALA A 386 13.27 -7.24 10.97
N PRO A 387 13.04 -7.41 9.65
CA PRO A 387 11.76 -7.70 9.00
C PRO A 387 11.35 -9.18 9.10
N THR A 388 10.06 -9.44 9.35
CA THR A 388 9.50 -10.80 9.40
C THR A 388 9.13 -11.27 7.99
N LEU A 389 9.93 -12.15 7.39
CA LEU A 389 9.73 -12.64 6.01
C LEU A 389 8.80 -13.85 5.92
N HIS A 390 8.81 -14.71 6.93
CA HIS A 390 8.03 -15.95 6.99
C HIS A 390 7.66 -16.26 8.44
N ARG A 391 6.76 -17.25 8.64
CA ARG A 391 6.24 -17.59 9.97
C ARG A 391 7.30 -17.90 11.03
N LEU A 392 8.44 -18.48 10.63
CA LEU A 392 9.54 -18.81 11.55
C LEU A 392 10.28 -17.58 12.12
N GLY A 393 9.99 -16.38 11.62
CA GLY A 393 10.48 -15.13 12.22
C GLY A 393 9.75 -14.73 13.49
N ILE A 394 8.75 -15.51 13.93
CA ILE A 394 8.11 -15.43 15.24
C ILE A 394 8.04 -16.83 15.83
N GLN A 395 8.66 -17.04 16.98
CA GLN A 395 8.64 -18.31 17.71
C GLN A 395 8.45 -18.04 19.19
N ALA A 396 7.88 -19.04 19.89
CA ALA A 396 7.73 -19.04 21.32
C ALA A 396 8.93 -19.73 22.00
N PHE A 397 9.32 -19.21 23.14
CA PHE A 397 10.37 -19.74 24.00
C PHE A 397 9.94 -19.66 25.46
N GLU A 398 10.49 -20.54 26.28
CA GLU A 398 10.42 -20.43 27.74
C GLU A 398 11.52 -19.47 28.24
N PRO A 399 11.17 -18.43 29.02
CA PRO A 399 12.16 -17.48 29.48
C PRO A 399 12.98 -18.07 30.62
N VAL A 400 14.29 -17.94 30.52
CA VAL A 400 15.24 -18.15 31.61
C VAL A 400 15.75 -16.79 32.06
N LEU A 401 15.64 -16.48 33.35
CA LEU A 401 16.13 -15.21 33.87
C LEU A 401 17.65 -15.12 33.76
N VAL A 402 18.13 -14.07 33.08
CA VAL A 402 19.57 -13.81 32.92
C VAL A 402 19.93 -12.43 33.46
N GLU A 403 21.17 -12.30 33.90
CA GLU A 403 21.75 -11.02 34.27
C GLU A 403 22.09 -10.18 33.03
N GLY A 404 22.16 -8.86 33.22
CA GLY A 404 22.45 -7.91 32.16
C GLY A 404 21.19 -7.37 31.47
N LYS A 405 21.35 -6.91 30.23
CA LYS A 405 20.29 -6.22 29.47
C LYS A 405 20.00 -6.83 28.10
N ALA A 406 20.80 -7.80 27.67
CA ALA A 406 20.69 -8.42 26.35
C ALA A 406 19.89 -9.73 26.41
N ILE A 407 19.11 -10.01 25.37
CA ILE A 407 18.36 -11.26 25.25
C ILE A 407 19.32 -12.34 24.76
N GLN A 408 19.37 -13.48 25.44
CA GLN A 408 20.16 -14.61 24.95
C GLN A 408 19.31 -15.49 24.04
N LEU A 409 19.82 -15.76 22.84
CA LEU A 409 19.16 -16.59 21.85
C LEU A 409 19.96 -17.88 21.60
N HIS A 410 19.24 -18.98 21.40
CA HIS A 410 19.83 -20.26 21.04
C HIS A 410 20.48 -20.21 19.64
N PRO A 411 21.73 -20.68 19.45
CA PRO A 411 22.42 -20.57 18.16
C PRO A 411 21.70 -21.23 16.97
N LEU A 412 21.04 -22.38 17.20
CA LEU A 412 20.37 -23.12 16.13
C LEU A 412 19.11 -22.43 15.56
N VAL A 413 18.52 -21.47 16.29
CA VAL A 413 17.34 -20.73 15.77
C VAL A 413 17.73 -19.48 15.00
N CYS A 414 18.99 -19.07 15.02
CA CYS A 414 19.46 -17.87 14.31
C CYS A 414 19.22 -17.95 12.80
N THR A 415 19.33 -19.14 12.21
CA THR A 415 19.02 -19.39 10.79
C THR A 415 17.57 -19.08 10.47
N ALA A 416 16.64 -19.47 11.34
CA ALA A 416 15.21 -19.21 11.21
C ALA A 416 14.89 -17.72 11.33
N TYR A 417 15.55 -17.00 12.25
CA TYR A 417 15.38 -15.55 12.37
C TYR A 417 16.16 -14.75 11.32
N ASN A 418 17.04 -15.40 10.56
CA ASN A 418 18.06 -14.78 9.72
C ASN A 418 18.90 -13.75 10.51
N ALA A 419 19.18 -14.05 11.78
CA ALA A 419 19.79 -13.14 12.75
C ALA A 419 21.27 -13.46 12.97
N ASP A 420 22.04 -12.43 13.28
CA ASP A 420 23.43 -12.49 13.74
C ASP A 420 23.61 -11.71 15.05
N PHE A 421 24.83 -11.67 15.57
CA PHE A 421 25.13 -11.11 16.89
C PHE A 421 26.01 -9.85 16.81
N ASP A 422 25.84 -9.04 15.76
CA ASP A 422 26.63 -7.81 15.51
C ASP A 422 25.94 -6.51 16.00
N GLY A 423 24.74 -6.62 16.58
CA GLY A 423 23.94 -5.50 17.04
C GLY A 423 22.43 -5.65 16.78
N ASP A 424 22.03 -6.73 16.14
CA ASP A 424 20.63 -7.11 15.92
C ASP A 424 19.78 -7.04 17.20
N GLN A 425 18.51 -6.65 17.02
CA GLN A 425 17.55 -6.49 18.09
C GLN A 425 16.30 -7.35 17.85
N MET A 426 15.79 -7.94 18.91
CA MET A 426 14.53 -8.68 18.88
C MET A 426 13.49 -8.05 19.80
N ALA A 427 12.24 -8.11 19.36
CA ALA A 427 11.08 -7.74 20.15
C ALA A 427 10.53 -8.96 20.88
N VAL A 428 10.22 -8.79 22.16
CA VAL A 428 9.58 -9.78 23.03
C VAL A 428 8.12 -9.39 23.22
N HIS A 429 7.20 -10.34 23.16
CA HIS A 429 5.79 -10.14 23.47
C HIS A 429 5.30 -11.24 24.42
N ILE A 430 4.38 -10.90 25.33
CA ILE A 430 3.82 -11.85 26.29
C ILE A 430 2.38 -12.25 25.88
N PRO A 431 2.08 -13.55 25.68
CA PRO A 431 0.72 -14.04 25.57
C PRO A 431 -0.01 -13.97 26.91
N LEU A 432 -1.08 -13.18 27.00
CA LEU A 432 -1.78 -12.91 28.28
C LEU A 432 -2.91 -13.89 28.60
N SER A 433 -3.67 -14.33 27.59
CA SER A 433 -4.79 -15.26 27.80
C SER A 433 -4.28 -16.70 27.84
N ILE A 434 -5.00 -17.57 28.55
CA ILE A 434 -4.64 -18.99 28.68
C ILE A 434 -4.62 -19.65 27.31
N GLU A 435 -5.59 -19.33 26.44
CA GLU A 435 -5.65 -19.84 25.07
C GLU A 435 -4.43 -19.41 24.27
N SER A 436 -4.00 -18.15 24.38
CA SER A 436 -2.81 -17.64 23.69
C SER A 436 -1.51 -18.27 24.19
N GLN A 437 -1.44 -18.59 25.49
CA GLN A 437 -0.28 -19.28 26.07
C GLN A 437 -0.21 -20.73 25.61
N LEU A 438 -1.35 -21.43 25.57
CA LEU A 438 -1.45 -22.78 25.05
C LEU A 438 -1.15 -22.83 23.54
N GLU A 439 -1.66 -21.88 22.76
CA GLU A 439 -1.35 -21.76 21.34
C GLU A 439 0.15 -21.53 21.10
N ALA A 440 0.77 -20.62 21.87
CA ALA A 440 2.20 -20.38 21.80
C ALA A 440 3.00 -21.65 22.09
N ARG A 441 2.60 -22.42 23.11
CA ARG A 441 3.26 -23.66 23.52
C ARG A 441 3.05 -24.80 22.52
N SER A 442 1.84 -24.97 22.00
CA SER A 442 1.49 -26.09 21.13
C SER A 442 1.88 -25.87 19.67
N LEU A 443 1.85 -24.63 19.17
CA LEU A 443 2.09 -24.35 17.75
C LEU A 443 3.38 -23.55 17.50
N MET A 444 3.67 -22.56 18.34
CA MET A 444 4.73 -21.59 18.07
C MET A 444 6.07 -21.92 18.73
N MET A 445 6.11 -22.88 19.66
CA MET A 445 7.33 -23.27 20.36
C MET A 445 8.42 -23.63 19.35
N SER A 446 9.65 -23.16 19.57
CA SER A 446 10.77 -23.42 18.66
C SER A 446 11.02 -24.91 18.43
N SER A 447 10.77 -25.76 19.44
CA SER A 447 10.87 -27.21 19.37
C SER A 447 9.94 -27.86 18.34
N ASN A 448 8.82 -27.21 17.99
CA ASN A 448 7.86 -27.74 17.02
C ASN A 448 8.24 -27.34 15.58
N ASN A 449 9.07 -26.32 15.43
CA ASN A 449 9.41 -25.67 14.17
C ASN A 449 10.77 -26.15 13.63
N VAL A 450 10.95 -27.47 13.52
CA VAL A 450 12.19 -28.12 13.09
C VAL A 450 12.40 -28.07 11.58
N LEU A 451 11.31 -28.15 10.80
CA LEU A 451 11.34 -28.20 9.34
C LEU A 451 10.95 -26.86 8.72
N HIS A 452 11.55 -26.55 7.59
CA HIS A 452 11.21 -25.38 6.80
C HIS A 452 9.87 -25.60 6.07
N PRO A 453 8.89 -24.66 6.19
CA PRO A 453 7.53 -24.88 5.70
C PRO A 453 7.40 -25.04 4.18
N ALA A 454 8.35 -24.52 3.40
CA ALA A 454 8.25 -24.52 1.94
C ALA A 454 8.76 -25.80 1.27
N ASN A 455 9.73 -26.49 1.86
CA ASN A 455 10.43 -27.63 1.24
C ASN A 455 10.56 -28.85 2.17
N GLY A 456 10.23 -28.74 3.46
CA GLY A 456 10.30 -29.84 4.41
C GLY A 456 11.71 -30.22 4.85
N GLU A 457 12.74 -29.43 4.51
CA GLU A 457 14.10 -29.67 4.97
C GLU A 457 14.31 -29.15 6.41
N PRO A 458 15.18 -29.76 7.23
CA PRO A 458 15.48 -29.26 8.57
C PRO A 458 16.10 -27.85 8.56
N ILE A 459 15.53 -26.92 9.33
CA ILE A 459 16.05 -25.55 9.46
C ILE A 459 16.99 -25.37 10.66
N ILE A 460 16.81 -26.19 11.71
CA ILE A 460 17.59 -26.14 12.96
C ILE A 460 18.97 -26.81 12.84
N GLY A 461 19.50 -26.91 11.62
CA GLY A 461 20.79 -27.53 11.35
C GLY A 461 21.95 -26.69 11.90
N PRO A 462 23.01 -27.33 12.44
CA PRO A 462 24.27 -26.67 12.79
C PRO A 462 24.82 -25.77 11.69
N SER A 463 25.35 -24.61 12.08
CA SER A 463 26.00 -23.65 11.19
C SER A 463 27.45 -23.39 11.61
N GLN A 464 28.27 -22.93 10.66
CA GLN A 464 29.63 -22.38 10.88
C GLN A 464 30.48 -23.29 11.79
N ASP A 465 30.84 -22.82 12.98
CA ASP A 465 31.80 -23.42 13.89
C ASP A 465 31.37 -24.81 14.38
N ILE A 466 30.07 -25.01 14.59
CA ILE A 466 29.53 -26.32 15.00
C ILE A 466 29.81 -27.35 13.90
N VAL A 467 29.62 -26.97 12.63
CA VAL A 467 29.94 -27.83 11.49
C VAL A 467 31.44 -28.04 11.38
N LEU A 468 32.26 -27.02 11.63
CA LEU A 468 33.71 -27.14 11.62
C LEU A 468 34.23 -28.13 12.68
N GLY A 469 33.69 -28.07 13.90
CA GLY A 469 34.06 -29.00 14.98
C GLY A 469 33.68 -30.44 14.66
N LEU A 470 32.46 -30.68 14.16
CA LEU A 470 32.01 -32.01 13.72
C LEU A 470 32.80 -32.52 12.51
N TYR A 471 33.11 -31.65 11.55
CA TYR A 471 33.94 -31.97 10.41
C TYR A 471 35.35 -32.38 10.85
N TYR A 472 35.98 -31.57 11.71
CA TYR A 472 37.30 -31.86 12.27
C TYR A 472 37.29 -33.23 12.96
N MET A 473 36.36 -33.43 13.91
CA MET A 473 36.23 -34.68 14.66
C MET A 473 36.09 -35.93 13.78
N THR A 474 35.38 -35.83 12.65
CA THR A 474 35.08 -36.99 11.79
C THR A 474 36.05 -37.22 10.66
N ARG A 475 37.08 -36.38 10.52
CA ARG A 475 38.17 -36.61 9.56
C ARG A 475 39.08 -37.76 10.02
N GLU A 476 39.63 -38.44 9.02
CA GLU A 476 40.68 -39.43 9.21
C GLU A 476 42.04 -38.85 8.84
N ARG A 477 43.08 -39.35 9.49
CA ARG A 477 44.48 -39.05 9.20
C ARG A 477 45.24 -40.36 9.08
N LEU A 478 46.08 -40.48 8.05
CA LEU A 478 46.97 -41.62 7.87
C LEU A 478 48.15 -41.53 8.83
N ASN A 479 48.56 -42.68 9.38
CA ASN A 479 49.68 -42.83 10.31
C ASN A 479 49.51 -42.00 11.59
N ASP A 480 48.29 -41.96 12.13
CA ASP A 480 48.00 -41.24 13.37
C ASP A 480 48.19 -42.14 14.61
N ARG A 481 48.40 -41.52 15.78
CA ARG A 481 48.67 -42.25 17.02
C ARG A 481 47.50 -43.16 17.38
N GLY A 482 47.77 -44.46 17.51
CA GLY A 482 46.76 -45.47 17.85
C GLY A 482 46.07 -46.13 16.65
N GLU A 483 46.55 -45.90 15.42
CA GLU A 483 46.03 -46.57 14.23
C GLU A 483 46.10 -48.11 14.33
N GLY A 484 45.04 -48.78 13.88
CA GLY A 484 44.90 -50.24 13.92
C GLY A 484 44.46 -50.80 15.27
N SER A 485 44.28 -49.96 16.30
CA SER A 485 43.77 -50.39 17.61
C SER A 485 42.34 -50.94 17.49
N VAL A 486 42.03 -51.92 18.34
CA VAL A 486 40.71 -52.55 18.41
C VAL A 486 40.13 -52.32 19.81
N PHE A 487 38.92 -51.77 19.88
CA PHE A 487 38.23 -51.44 21.13
C PHE A 487 36.96 -52.29 21.30
N ALA A 488 36.68 -52.68 22.53
CA ALA A 488 35.54 -53.51 22.93
C ALA A 488 34.22 -52.74 22.95
N ASP A 489 34.25 -51.43 23.20
CA ASP A 489 33.09 -50.53 23.16
C ASP A 489 33.50 -49.06 22.96
N VAL A 490 32.49 -48.18 22.86
CA VAL A 490 32.69 -46.73 22.72
C VAL A 490 33.28 -46.13 24.00
N ALA A 491 32.97 -46.68 25.18
CA ALA A 491 33.47 -46.19 26.46
C ALA A 491 34.99 -46.42 26.62
N GLU A 492 35.52 -47.55 26.15
CA GLU A 492 36.95 -47.82 26.08
C GLU A 492 37.65 -46.88 25.10
N THR A 493 37.02 -46.64 23.94
CA THR A 493 37.50 -45.67 22.96
C THR A 493 37.61 -44.27 23.58
N ARG A 494 36.60 -43.85 24.36
CA ARG A 494 36.63 -42.58 25.11
C ARG A 494 37.74 -42.53 26.14
N ARG A 495 37.90 -43.56 26.97
CA ARG A 495 39.00 -43.63 27.95
C ARG A 495 40.37 -43.54 27.28
N ALA A 496 40.55 -44.22 26.15
CA ALA A 496 41.80 -44.18 25.39
C ALA A 496 42.08 -42.77 24.81
N TYR A 497 41.04 -42.08 24.34
CA TYR A 497 41.16 -40.69 23.87
C TYR A 497 41.46 -39.72 25.01
N ASP A 498 40.72 -39.81 26.11
CA ASP A 498 40.85 -38.90 27.26
C ASP A 498 42.20 -39.06 27.99
N THR A 499 42.79 -40.26 27.95
CA THR A 499 44.16 -40.53 28.45
C THR A 499 45.26 -40.17 27.44
N GLY A 500 44.89 -39.71 26.24
CA GLY A 500 45.81 -39.31 25.18
C GLY A 500 46.57 -40.48 24.53
N GLN A 501 46.08 -41.72 24.67
CA GLN A 501 46.71 -42.90 24.08
C GLN A 501 46.44 -43.02 22.59
N VAL A 502 45.28 -42.54 22.13
CA VAL A 502 44.89 -42.49 20.72
C VAL A 502 44.52 -41.07 20.29
N SER A 503 44.80 -40.75 19.04
CA SER A 503 44.41 -39.49 18.41
C SER A 503 42.98 -39.56 17.87
N LEU A 504 42.32 -38.40 17.76
CA LEU A 504 40.95 -38.26 17.30
C LEU A 504 40.73 -38.79 15.87
N HIS A 505 41.74 -38.65 15.00
CA HIS A 505 41.66 -39.00 13.58
C HIS A 505 42.22 -40.39 13.25
N ALA A 506 42.67 -41.14 14.25
CA ALA A 506 43.23 -42.47 14.07
C ALA A 506 42.16 -43.48 13.60
N LYS A 507 42.52 -44.32 12.62
CA LYS A 507 41.67 -45.41 12.13
C LYS A 507 41.72 -46.59 13.10
N VAL A 508 40.56 -46.98 13.61
CA VAL A 508 40.42 -47.98 14.67
C VAL A 508 39.22 -48.88 14.39
N LYS A 509 39.22 -50.07 14.98
CA LYS A 509 38.07 -50.99 14.93
C LYS A 509 37.33 -50.91 16.25
N VAL A 510 36.08 -50.50 16.23
CA VAL A 510 35.26 -50.39 17.45
C VAL A 510 34.08 -51.32 17.33
N ARG A 511 33.79 -52.07 18.38
CA ARG A 511 32.54 -52.81 18.48
C ARG A 511 31.43 -51.84 18.86
N ILE A 512 30.47 -51.67 17.95
CA ILE A 512 29.36 -50.73 18.11
C ILE A 512 28.09 -51.55 18.29
N ALA A 513 27.41 -51.31 19.41
CA ALA A 513 26.06 -51.77 19.66
C ALA A 513 25.10 -50.70 19.16
N GLU A 514 24.43 -50.95 18.04
CA GLU A 514 23.42 -50.04 17.48
C GLU A 514 22.04 -50.69 17.57
N GLN A 515 21.03 -49.90 17.98
CA GLN A 515 19.64 -50.32 17.89
C GLN A 515 19.07 -49.87 16.56
N ARG A 516 18.66 -50.82 15.73
CA ARG A 516 18.01 -50.52 14.45
C ARG A 516 16.50 -50.62 14.61
N LEU A 517 15.80 -49.63 14.07
CA LEU A 517 14.36 -49.67 13.92
C LEU A 517 14.00 -50.65 12.79
N GLY A 518 13.34 -51.76 13.12
CA GLY A 518 12.76 -52.66 12.11
C GLY A 518 11.46 -52.11 11.53
N ASP A 519 11.01 -52.66 10.40
CA ASP A 519 9.78 -52.23 9.69
C ASP A 519 8.50 -52.29 10.57
N ASN A 520 8.56 -53.08 11.64
CA ASN A 520 7.47 -53.33 12.59
C ASN A 520 7.47 -52.31 13.75
N GLY A 521 8.41 -51.35 13.77
CA GLY A 521 8.65 -50.42 14.88
C GLY A 521 9.40 -51.02 16.08
N SER A 522 9.79 -52.30 16.03
CA SER A 522 10.59 -52.96 17.07
C SER A 522 12.08 -52.62 16.93
N LEU A 523 12.71 -52.25 18.05
CA LEU A 523 14.15 -52.04 18.13
C LEU A 523 14.87 -53.39 18.23
N THR A 524 15.75 -53.67 17.27
CA THR A 524 16.64 -54.84 17.31
C THR A 524 18.06 -54.38 17.59
N GLU A 525 18.68 -54.94 18.63
CA GLU A 525 20.08 -54.68 18.95
C GLU A 525 21.00 -55.45 18.00
N MET A 526 21.91 -54.74 17.35
CA MET A 526 22.92 -55.32 16.48
C MET A 526 24.31 -54.88 16.93
N VAL A 527 25.13 -55.85 17.32
CA VAL A 527 26.51 -55.59 17.73
C VAL A 527 27.44 -55.97 16.58
N THR A 528 28.12 -54.98 16.01
CA THR A 528 29.04 -55.19 14.88
C THR A 528 30.40 -54.55 15.14
N LEU A 529 31.47 -55.20 14.68
CA LEU A 529 32.79 -54.59 14.64
C LEU A 529 32.87 -53.72 13.39
N ARG A 530 33.05 -52.41 13.56
CA ARG A 530 33.09 -51.43 12.47
C ARG A 530 34.47 -50.81 12.34
N ASP A 531 34.94 -50.65 11.10
CA ASP A 531 36.10 -49.83 10.78
C ASP A 531 35.67 -48.35 10.82
N THR A 532 36.29 -47.57 11.70
CA THR A 532 35.90 -46.17 11.95
C THR A 532 37.09 -45.33 12.42
N THR A 533 36.85 -44.07 12.80
CA THR A 533 37.83 -43.24 13.51
C THR A 533 37.40 -43.05 14.96
N VAL A 534 38.35 -42.74 15.85
CA VAL A 534 38.06 -42.44 17.26
C VAL A 534 36.98 -41.35 17.37
N GLY A 535 37.11 -40.26 16.60
CA GLY A 535 36.10 -39.19 16.60
C GLY A 535 34.73 -39.61 16.09
N ARG A 536 34.63 -40.47 15.07
CA ARG A 536 33.33 -40.99 14.61
C ARG A 536 32.70 -41.95 15.63
N ALA A 537 33.50 -42.79 16.28
CA ALA A 537 33.02 -43.68 17.34
C ALA A 537 32.43 -42.92 18.53
N LEU A 538 33.07 -41.81 18.93
CA LEU A 538 32.56 -40.96 20.01
C LEU A 538 31.21 -40.29 19.68
N LEU A 539 30.87 -40.08 18.41
CA LEU A 539 29.55 -39.58 18.02
C LEU A 539 28.43 -40.60 18.26
N MET A 540 28.75 -41.88 18.45
CA MET A 540 27.75 -42.88 18.80
C MET A 540 27.08 -42.58 20.15
N GLU A 541 27.78 -41.92 21.09
CA GLU A 541 27.23 -41.58 22.41
C GLU A 541 26.06 -40.59 22.35
N ILE A 542 25.99 -39.79 21.28
CA ILE A 542 24.91 -38.80 21.08
C ILE A 542 23.88 -39.28 20.05
N LEU A 543 24.17 -40.34 19.29
CA LEU A 543 23.27 -40.80 18.25
C LEU A 543 22.05 -41.47 18.91
N PRO A 544 20.82 -41.03 18.62
CA PRO A 544 19.64 -41.61 19.24
C PRO A 544 19.37 -43.03 18.74
N ASP A 545 18.79 -43.85 19.62
CA ASP A 545 18.41 -45.24 19.32
C ASP A 545 17.47 -45.30 18.10
N GLY A 546 17.75 -46.21 17.16
CA GLY A 546 17.00 -46.37 15.91
C GLY A 546 17.72 -45.84 14.68
N LEU A 547 18.75 -45.00 14.82
CA LEU A 547 19.59 -44.55 13.70
C LEU A 547 20.79 -45.48 13.48
N PRO A 548 21.08 -45.85 12.21
CA PRO A 548 22.27 -46.63 11.90
C PRO A 548 23.54 -45.77 12.00
N PHE A 549 24.59 -46.35 12.58
CA PHE A 549 25.92 -45.74 12.71
C PHE A 549 26.53 -45.33 11.36
N ASP A 550 26.12 -45.97 10.27
CA ASP A 550 26.54 -45.62 8.90
C ASP A 550 26.21 -44.17 8.51
N LEU A 551 25.24 -43.53 9.17
CA LEU A 551 24.94 -42.11 8.97
C LEU A 551 26.04 -41.19 9.50
N VAL A 552 26.76 -41.61 10.55
CA VAL A 552 27.85 -40.83 11.16
C VAL A 552 29.24 -41.38 10.83
N ASN A 553 29.35 -42.60 10.28
CA ASN A 553 30.63 -43.21 9.88
C ASN A 553 31.17 -42.66 8.54
N LYS A 554 31.16 -41.34 8.39
CA LYS A 554 31.68 -40.61 7.23
C LYS A 554 32.13 -39.23 7.68
N THR A 555 32.91 -38.55 6.84
CA THR A 555 33.30 -37.16 7.13
C THR A 555 32.06 -36.26 7.08
N LEU A 556 31.67 -35.72 8.24
CA LEU A 556 30.46 -34.93 8.41
C LEU A 556 30.63 -33.50 7.90
N ARG A 557 30.36 -33.32 6.60
CA ARG A 557 30.15 -32.00 5.99
C ARG A 557 28.74 -31.50 6.31
N LYS A 558 28.47 -30.19 6.09
CA LYS A 558 27.16 -29.56 6.30
C LYS A 558 25.98 -30.36 5.75
N ARG A 559 26.07 -30.83 4.49
CA ARG A 559 25.00 -31.63 3.86
C ARG A 559 24.78 -32.98 4.55
N ALA A 560 25.85 -33.64 5.00
CA ALA A 560 25.74 -34.92 5.70
C ALA A 560 25.06 -34.73 7.06
N ILE A 561 25.39 -33.66 7.79
CA ILE A 561 24.75 -33.32 9.08
C ILE A 561 23.25 -33.07 8.86
N SER A 562 22.88 -32.30 7.85
CA SER A 562 21.47 -32.04 7.50
C SER A 562 20.70 -33.33 7.21
N MET A 563 21.33 -34.27 6.48
CA MET A 563 20.75 -35.58 6.18
C MET A 563 20.57 -36.45 7.43
N VAL A 564 21.52 -36.41 8.37
CA VAL A 564 21.41 -37.17 9.64
C VAL A 564 20.23 -36.64 10.47
N ILE A 565 20.05 -35.31 10.52
CA ILE A 565 18.93 -34.68 11.23
C ILE A 565 17.58 -35.01 10.55
N ASP A 566 17.53 -35.01 9.21
CA ASP A 566 16.32 -35.40 8.46
C ASP A 566 15.94 -36.87 8.71
N GLU A 567 16.91 -37.79 8.68
CA GLU A 567 16.69 -39.20 9.01
C GLU A 567 16.25 -39.40 10.47
N CYS A 568 16.84 -38.64 11.40
CA CYS A 568 16.45 -38.63 12.81
C CYS A 568 14.97 -38.24 12.96
N TYR A 569 14.57 -37.16 12.29
CA TYR A 569 13.19 -36.66 12.33
C TYR A 569 12.20 -37.67 11.76
N ARG A 570 12.53 -38.29 10.62
CA ARG A 570 11.63 -39.22 9.92
C ARG A 570 11.48 -40.56 10.62
N ARG A 571 12.54 -41.09 11.24
CA ARG A 571 12.54 -42.43 11.85
C ARG A 571 12.11 -42.42 13.32
N ILE A 572 12.57 -41.44 14.08
CA ILE A 572 12.42 -41.42 15.55
C ILE A 572 11.39 -40.38 15.98
N GLY A 573 11.34 -39.25 15.28
CA GLY A 573 10.36 -38.19 15.51
C GLY A 573 10.94 -36.92 16.12
N LEU A 574 10.04 -36.01 16.49
CA LEU A 574 10.37 -34.62 16.83
C LEU A 574 11.25 -34.50 18.09
N LYS A 575 10.84 -35.13 19.20
CA LYS A 575 11.46 -34.91 20.51
C LYS A 575 12.93 -35.31 20.53
N GLU A 576 13.22 -36.52 20.07
CA GLU A 576 14.60 -37.04 20.02
C GLU A 576 15.46 -36.24 19.03
N THR A 577 14.87 -35.76 17.94
CA THR A 577 15.60 -34.88 17.00
C THR A 577 16.02 -33.57 17.65
N VAL A 578 15.16 -32.95 18.46
CA VAL A 578 15.51 -31.72 19.19
C VAL A 578 16.64 -31.97 20.19
N VAL A 579 16.56 -33.06 20.96
CA VAL A 579 17.61 -33.45 21.92
C VAL A 579 18.93 -33.73 21.19
N PHE A 580 18.87 -34.44 20.07
CA PHE A 580 20.03 -34.74 19.23
C PHE A 580 20.67 -33.48 18.64
N CYS A 581 19.87 -32.51 18.19
CA CYS A 581 20.37 -31.23 17.71
C CYS A 581 21.10 -30.43 18.81
N ASP A 582 20.57 -30.38 20.03
CA ASP A 582 21.24 -29.73 21.17
C ASP A 582 22.57 -30.43 21.50
N GLN A 583 22.60 -31.77 21.53
CA GLN A 583 23.82 -32.54 21.75
C GLN A 583 24.87 -32.34 20.65
N LEU A 584 24.45 -32.35 19.38
CA LEU A 584 25.32 -32.04 18.24
C LEU A 584 25.93 -30.65 18.35
N MET A 585 25.14 -29.66 18.80
CA MET A 585 25.63 -28.31 19.04
C MET A 585 26.72 -28.31 20.13
N TYR A 586 26.47 -28.93 21.28
CA TYR A 586 27.43 -28.98 22.38
C TYR A 586 28.74 -29.68 21.97
N VAL A 587 28.66 -30.83 21.30
CA VAL A 587 29.83 -31.55 20.80
C VAL A 587 30.57 -30.74 19.75
N GLY A 588 29.86 -30.14 18.79
CA GLY A 588 30.46 -29.32 17.73
C GLY A 588 31.23 -28.12 18.30
N PHE A 589 30.64 -27.37 19.24
CA PHE A 589 31.36 -26.27 19.90
C PHE A 589 32.57 -26.73 20.70
N SER A 590 32.44 -27.80 21.48
CA SER A 590 33.56 -28.34 22.27
C SER A 590 34.72 -28.78 21.38
N MET A 591 34.42 -29.48 20.28
CA MET A 591 35.44 -29.97 19.35
C MET A 591 36.04 -28.86 18.49
N ALA A 592 35.25 -27.85 18.11
CA ALA A 592 35.77 -26.66 17.44
C ALA A 592 36.78 -25.93 18.33
N ALA A 593 36.45 -25.70 19.61
CA ALA A 593 37.36 -25.08 20.57
C ALA A 593 38.63 -25.93 20.79
N LYS A 594 38.50 -27.25 20.99
CA LYS A 594 39.64 -28.17 21.17
C LYS A 594 40.53 -28.28 19.93
N SER A 595 39.98 -28.10 18.73
CA SER A 595 40.75 -28.16 17.49
C SER A 595 41.79 -27.05 17.36
N GLY A 596 41.58 -25.92 18.07
CA GLY A 596 42.48 -24.76 17.99
C GLY A 596 42.65 -24.20 16.59
N VAL A 597 41.66 -24.42 15.69
CA VAL A 597 41.72 -23.93 14.31
C VAL A 597 41.82 -22.42 14.33
N SER A 598 42.84 -21.92 13.66
CA SER A 598 43.09 -20.50 13.41
C SER A 598 43.37 -20.33 11.92
N ILE A 599 43.38 -19.09 11.46
CA ILE A 599 43.78 -18.73 10.11
C ILE A 599 44.98 -17.80 10.19
N GLY A 600 46.08 -18.20 9.57
CA GLY A 600 47.29 -17.40 9.41
C GLY A 600 47.47 -16.96 7.95
N VAL A 601 48.36 -16.00 7.71
CA VAL A 601 48.66 -15.53 6.34
C VAL A 601 49.27 -16.66 5.49
N ASP A 602 50.02 -17.56 6.12
CA ASP A 602 50.68 -18.69 5.43
C ASP A 602 49.69 -19.78 4.98
N ASP A 603 48.45 -19.79 5.48
CA ASP A 603 47.40 -20.70 5.01
C ASP A 603 46.92 -20.32 3.59
N MET A 604 47.16 -19.08 3.16
CA MET A 604 46.83 -18.59 1.81
C MET A 604 47.97 -18.89 0.83
N ILE A 605 48.09 -20.17 0.43
CA ILE A 605 49.12 -20.63 -0.50
C ILE A 605 48.88 -20.03 -1.89
N VAL A 606 49.74 -19.10 -2.31
CA VAL A 606 49.75 -18.56 -3.67
C VAL A 606 50.46 -19.56 -4.58
N PRO A 607 49.83 -20.02 -5.69
CA PRO A 607 50.47 -20.99 -6.59
C PRO A 607 51.71 -20.40 -7.27
N ASP A 608 52.79 -21.17 -7.32
CA ASP A 608 54.05 -20.78 -7.97
C ASP A 608 53.87 -20.51 -9.47
N THR A 609 52.87 -21.14 -10.10
CA THR A 609 52.54 -20.95 -11.52
C THR A 609 51.83 -19.63 -11.82
N LYS A 610 51.45 -18.85 -10.80
CA LYS A 610 50.68 -17.60 -10.97
C LYS A 610 51.42 -16.56 -11.83
N PRO A 611 52.71 -16.26 -11.63
CA PRO A 611 53.44 -15.28 -12.44
C PRO A 611 53.55 -15.67 -13.92
N GLU A 612 53.80 -16.95 -14.20
CA GLU A 612 53.89 -17.46 -15.58
C GLU A 612 52.56 -17.29 -16.32
N ARG A 613 51.45 -17.67 -15.69
CA ARG A 613 50.11 -17.52 -16.28
C ARG A 613 49.73 -16.07 -16.53
N LEU A 614 50.11 -15.17 -15.62
CA LEU A 614 49.89 -13.72 -15.82
C LEU A 614 50.72 -13.20 -16.99
N ALA A 615 51.99 -13.61 -17.11
CA ALA A 615 52.84 -13.21 -18.23
C ALA A 615 52.30 -13.70 -19.58
N THR A 616 51.79 -14.94 -19.66
CA THR A 616 51.13 -15.45 -20.89
C THR A 616 49.89 -14.64 -21.24
N ALA A 617 49.01 -14.36 -20.26
CA ALA A 617 47.80 -13.56 -20.49
C ALA A 617 48.14 -12.12 -20.91
N GLU A 618 49.15 -11.50 -20.31
CA GLU A 618 49.62 -10.16 -20.71
C GLU A 618 50.16 -10.14 -22.15
N GLN A 619 50.86 -11.19 -22.58
CA GLN A 619 51.31 -11.34 -23.96
C GLN A 619 50.14 -11.50 -24.93
N GLU A 620 49.13 -12.31 -24.58
CA GLU A 620 47.92 -12.47 -25.39
C GLU A 620 47.15 -11.16 -25.53
N VAL A 621 46.93 -10.43 -24.41
CA VAL A 621 46.30 -9.10 -24.43
C VAL A 621 47.09 -8.12 -25.29
N LYS A 622 48.42 -8.14 -25.20
CA LYS A 622 49.27 -7.30 -26.05
C LYS A 622 49.10 -7.64 -27.54
N SER A 623 49.02 -8.93 -27.88
CA SER A 623 48.78 -9.37 -29.26
C SER A 623 47.42 -8.92 -29.80
N ILE A 624 46.37 -8.95 -28.97
CA ILE A 624 45.02 -8.47 -29.31
C ILE A 624 45.03 -6.95 -29.49
N GLN A 625 45.76 -6.22 -28.64
CA GLN A 625 45.94 -4.78 -28.76
C GLN A 625 46.67 -4.41 -30.06
N GLU A 626 47.69 -5.19 -30.45
CA GLU A 626 48.40 -5.03 -31.72
C GLU A 626 47.47 -5.29 -32.92
N GLN A 627 46.68 -6.36 -32.91
CA GLN A 627 45.68 -6.66 -33.94
C GLN A 627 44.64 -5.53 -34.08
N TYR A 628 44.14 -5.00 -32.96
CA TYR A 628 43.25 -3.84 -32.98
C TYR A 628 43.93 -2.60 -33.57
N SER A 629 45.17 -2.29 -33.19
CA SER A 629 45.91 -1.14 -33.70
C SER A 629 46.17 -1.21 -35.21
N SER A 630 46.28 -2.42 -35.75
CA SER A 630 46.40 -2.68 -37.19
C SER A 630 45.06 -2.70 -37.95
N GLY A 631 43.94 -2.49 -37.24
CA GLY A 631 42.59 -2.45 -37.82
C GLY A 631 41.96 -3.81 -38.12
N LEU A 632 42.54 -4.91 -37.60
CA LEU A 632 42.03 -6.28 -37.80
C LEU A 632 40.83 -6.61 -36.90
N LEU A 633 40.65 -5.89 -35.80
CA LEU A 633 39.59 -6.10 -34.81
C LEU A 633 38.78 -4.83 -34.59
N THR A 634 37.49 -4.98 -34.31
CA THR A 634 36.67 -3.87 -33.81
C THR A 634 36.92 -3.62 -32.32
N ASP A 635 36.55 -2.43 -31.81
CA ASP A 635 36.75 -2.08 -30.40
C ASP A 635 35.94 -3.00 -29.45
N GLY A 636 34.77 -3.46 -29.91
CA GLY A 636 33.95 -4.43 -29.20
C GLY A 636 34.59 -5.82 -29.14
N GLU A 637 35.20 -6.29 -30.23
CA GLU A 637 35.91 -7.58 -30.26
C GLU A 637 37.23 -7.57 -29.50
N ARG A 638 37.89 -6.41 -29.38
CA ARG A 638 39.09 -6.24 -28.54
C ARG A 638 38.75 -6.28 -27.05
N TYR A 639 37.61 -5.72 -26.67
CA TYR A 639 37.19 -5.58 -25.28
C TYR A 639 36.62 -6.89 -24.70
N ASN A 640 35.86 -7.63 -25.50
CA ASN A 640 35.36 -8.97 -25.15
C ASN A 640 36.51 -9.99 -25.13
#